data_AF-A0A928J566-F1
#
_entry.id   AF-A0A928J566-F1
#
_cell.length_a   1.000
_cell.length_b   1.000
_cell.length_c   1.000
_cell.angle_alpha   90.00
_cell.angle_beta   90.00
_cell.angle_gamma   90.00
#
_symmetry.space_group_name_H-M   'P 1'
#
loop_
_entity.id
_entity.type
_entity.pdbx_description
1 polymer ?
#
loop_
_entity_poly.entity_id
_entity_poly.type
_entity_poly.pdbx_seq_one_letter_code
_entity_poly.pdbx_strand_id
1 'polypeptide(L)'
;MSRFCAWIKKQQALLLSFFVPLLLLLTAYAIFGIFPFGEKSVLVLDLAGQYVYFFEGLRDAVLGDKSLLYSFSRALGGEFLGIFAYYLASPFSFLVLLFPKLKITAAIVLILLLKTGSAGATFCFYLRGRIRRLPKALTVALSVAYALSGFAIAYQSNLMWMDALILLPLVVFGLERLIDRKGFLFYTVALALTFITNYYMGYMVALFCVLYFLYYTFSKEKIKRRELFRNATFFALFSVLSAFIAAFILLPAAYSLTFGKSDFATPTARSFLLVTLPELLKKLLPATYDTVMSDGAPFLYCGLFALLLLPLFFMSKHFSKRRKIAEALFLLILLLSMIFEPLDRVWHGFSAPNGLPCRYAFLFVFLLLRIAAFTLRAPRERQKKRVVAPLAISCGILLTGIILLKVLDPLLKPSPAFLPVALIALIATAVFLLLYLLQKNTFRWTGLFLSIAIIAEIGCNAIYSLHALHDDVTFTKQTTFDRESLALHSAAERLSALDNGFWRAESTNHLKSNDNLLAGLRGLSGSTSTLHTASINFLSQIGLPSRWHRSLYCSVNPLTDALLGVRYLLSDAEIAFYTPLFEENGLRAFENPDALSLVYGVANTAFLPTVNPAINCNRWLSALCGTETNAFLPLPEGSTLMGGCSAYTSADNTLVYLPKTADSTAFVTFTTTAVCAGDLFFTLPAPMTAPVQLYINEQYRGIHFDTSCSYMIYLGHFQAGEEVSVRMIMADHNRPIQIYKGENHFYLYHKAAASNALLTLSATQMRIADTSTDTHITGTLTTTASNQNMLFTVPTDRNWRVFIDGERIPTQEAFGALLSFTVATPGEHRVELRYVSPQLLIGSVISTLGVALLSGVCYLERKKHFFKSHTI
;
A
#
# COMPACT_ATOMS: atom_id res chain seq x y z
N MET A 1 -21.13 -30.63 28.53
CA MET A 1 -21.42 -29.18 28.69
C MET A 1 -20.68 -28.49 29.87
N SER A 2 -20.58 -29.07 31.08
CA SER A 2 -20.02 -28.37 32.27
C SER A 2 -18.56 -27.90 32.14
N ARG A 3 -17.67 -28.70 31.54
CA ARG A 3 -16.26 -28.35 31.31
C ARG A 3 -16.07 -27.22 30.29
N PHE A 4 -16.91 -27.18 29.25
CA PHE A 4 -16.90 -26.13 28.23
C PHE A 4 -17.37 -24.79 28.81
N CYS A 5 -18.47 -24.79 29.58
CA CYS A 5 -18.94 -23.60 30.30
C CYS A 5 -17.91 -23.10 31.33
N ALA A 6 -17.21 -23.99 32.03
CA ALA A 6 -16.13 -23.62 32.96
C ALA A 6 -14.90 -23.04 32.24
N TRP A 7 -14.55 -23.57 31.07
CA TRP A 7 -13.50 -23.03 30.22
C TRP A 7 -13.86 -21.64 29.69
N ILE A 8 -15.08 -21.44 29.18
CA ILE A 8 -15.60 -20.12 28.77
C ILE A 8 -15.54 -19.15 29.95
N LYS A 9 -15.98 -19.55 31.15
CA LYS A 9 -15.91 -18.72 32.37
C LYS A 9 -14.48 -18.26 32.70
N LYS A 10 -13.46 -19.08 32.40
CA LYS A 10 -12.05 -18.74 32.60
C LYS A 10 -11.51 -17.77 31.53
N GLN A 11 -12.03 -17.85 30.31
CA GLN A 11 -11.58 -17.04 29.16
C GLN A 11 -12.46 -15.81 28.87
N GLN A 12 -13.50 -15.55 29.66
CA GLN A 12 -14.47 -14.49 29.34
C GLN A 12 -13.86 -13.11 29.10
N ALA A 13 -12.75 -12.78 29.76
CA ALA A 13 -12.09 -11.49 29.52
C ALA A 13 -11.51 -11.40 28.11
N LEU A 14 -10.86 -12.47 27.65
CA LEU A 14 -10.32 -12.56 26.29
C LEU A 14 -11.44 -12.54 25.25
N LEU A 15 -12.51 -13.32 25.48
CA LEU A 15 -13.68 -13.34 24.58
C LEU A 15 -14.33 -11.96 24.47
N LEU A 16 -14.55 -11.27 25.59
CA LEU A 16 -15.11 -9.91 25.56
C LEU A 16 -14.15 -8.92 24.92
N SER A 17 -12.85 -9.01 25.20
CA SER A 17 -11.85 -8.16 24.55
C SER A 17 -11.71 -8.43 23.04
N PHE A 18 -12.19 -9.57 22.54
CA PHE A 18 -12.31 -9.85 21.11
C PHE A 18 -13.62 -9.30 20.54
N PHE A 19 -14.76 -9.72 21.11
CA PHE A 19 -16.08 -9.41 20.52
C PHE A 19 -16.53 -7.97 20.74
N VAL A 20 -16.19 -7.33 21.87
CA VAL A 20 -16.64 -5.94 22.13
C VAL A 20 -16.07 -4.94 21.11
N PRO A 21 -14.74 -4.85 20.86
CA PRO A 21 -14.24 -3.91 19.85
C PRO A 21 -14.67 -4.29 18.43
N LEU A 22 -14.82 -5.59 18.12
CA LEU A 22 -15.38 -6.06 16.85
C LEU A 22 -16.80 -5.55 16.63
N LEU A 23 -17.69 -5.73 17.61
CA LEU A 23 -19.08 -5.29 17.54
C LEU A 23 -19.18 -3.77 17.51
N LEU A 24 -18.33 -3.05 18.25
CA LEU A 24 -18.28 -1.58 18.19
C LEU A 24 -17.87 -1.08 16.82
N LEU A 25 -16.88 -1.71 16.17
CA LEU A 25 -16.51 -1.36 14.80
C LEU A 25 -17.63 -1.68 13.82
N LEU A 26 -18.29 -2.84 13.95
CA LEU A 26 -19.45 -3.20 13.13
C LEU A 26 -20.58 -2.17 13.29
N THR A 27 -20.88 -1.75 14.52
CA THR A 27 -21.86 -0.69 14.79
C THR A 27 -21.40 0.65 14.21
N ALA A 28 -20.13 0.99 14.30
CA ALA A 28 -19.59 2.22 13.71
C ALA A 28 -19.72 2.19 12.17
N TYR A 29 -19.42 1.06 11.53
CA TYR A 29 -19.65 0.83 10.10
C TYR A 29 -21.14 0.90 9.73
N ALA A 30 -22.03 0.36 10.56
CA ALA A 30 -23.47 0.44 10.33
C ALA A 30 -23.97 1.90 10.40
N ILE A 31 -23.55 2.66 11.41
CA ILE A 31 -23.90 4.08 11.56
C ILE A 31 -23.32 4.93 10.41
N PHE A 32 -22.09 4.64 10.01
CA PHE A 32 -21.42 5.34 8.91
C PHE A 32 -21.99 4.96 7.52
N GLY A 33 -22.73 3.84 7.43
CA GLY A 33 -23.39 3.37 6.21
C GLY A 33 -22.47 2.56 5.27
N ILE A 34 -21.58 1.73 5.83
CA ILE A 34 -20.82 0.74 5.07
C ILE A 34 -21.74 -0.43 4.69
N PHE A 35 -21.66 -0.92 3.46
CA PHE A 35 -22.39 -2.08 2.96
C PHE A 35 -22.22 -3.30 3.90
N PRO A 36 -23.30 -4.01 4.26
CA PRO A 36 -24.66 -3.92 3.72
C PRO A 36 -25.59 -2.90 4.41
N PHE A 37 -25.10 -2.11 5.36
CA PHE A 37 -25.94 -1.17 6.12
C PHE A 37 -26.16 0.18 5.41
N GLY A 38 -25.42 0.46 4.34
CA GLY A 38 -25.57 1.65 3.50
C GLY A 38 -24.86 1.52 2.16
N GLU A 39 -24.72 2.63 1.44
CA GLU A 39 -24.20 2.68 0.06
C GLU A 39 -22.67 2.68 -0.04
N LYS A 40 -21.95 2.94 1.05
CA LYS A 40 -20.49 3.07 1.03
C LYS A 40 -19.86 1.67 1.07
N SER A 41 -18.82 1.43 0.28
CA SER A 41 -17.94 0.29 0.50
C SER A 41 -16.91 0.63 1.60
N VAL A 42 -16.15 -0.36 2.05
CA VAL A 42 -15.00 -0.13 2.95
C VAL A 42 -13.75 0.40 2.23
N LEU A 43 -13.82 0.53 0.90
CA LEU A 43 -12.70 0.92 0.05
C LEU A 43 -12.45 2.43 0.14
N VAL A 44 -11.24 2.80 0.54
CA VAL A 44 -10.75 4.18 0.63
C VAL A 44 -9.23 4.19 0.44
N LEU A 45 -8.65 5.26 -0.12
CA LEU A 45 -7.21 5.37 -0.38
C LEU A 45 -6.63 4.14 -1.12
N ASP A 46 -5.44 3.66 -0.73
CA ASP A 46 -4.76 2.50 -1.28
C ASP A 46 -5.56 1.20 -1.14
N LEU A 47 -6.49 1.10 -0.19
CA LEU A 47 -7.41 -0.05 -0.15
C LEU A 47 -8.30 -0.08 -1.38
N ALA A 48 -8.78 1.09 -1.82
CA ALA A 48 -9.52 1.24 -3.06
C ALA A 48 -8.61 1.18 -4.30
N GLY A 49 -7.39 1.73 -4.23
CA GLY A 49 -6.49 1.87 -5.38
C GLY A 49 -5.60 0.66 -5.69
N GLN A 50 -5.31 -0.18 -4.70
CA GLN A 50 -4.30 -1.24 -4.79
C GLN A 50 -4.71 -2.53 -4.07
N TYR A 51 -5.08 -2.47 -2.79
CA TYR A 51 -5.10 -3.68 -1.96
C TYR A 51 -6.24 -4.64 -2.31
N VAL A 52 -7.43 -4.11 -2.63
CA VAL A 52 -8.55 -4.96 -3.08
C VAL A 52 -8.16 -5.79 -4.30
N TYR A 53 -7.40 -5.21 -5.22
CA TYR A 53 -6.89 -5.88 -6.42
C TYR A 53 -5.83 -6.93 -6.09
N PHE A 54 -4.97 -6.67 -5.10
CA PHE A 54 -3.98 -7.65 -4.66
C PHE A 54 -4.65 -8.85 -3.99
N PHE A 55 -5.77 -8.66 -3.28
CA PHE A 55 -6.56 -9.78 -2.77
C PHE A 55 -7.18 -10.62 -3.88
N GLU A 56 -7.65 -10.00 -4.96
CA GLU A 56 -8.10 -10.76 -6.14
C GLU A 56 -6.94 -11.50 -6.81
N GLY A 57 -5.76 -10.88 -6.94
CA GLY A 57 -4.56 -11.58 -7.38
C GLY A 57 -4.19 -12.78 -6.49
N LEU A 58 -4.39 -12.68 -5.17
CA LEU A 58 -4.23 -13.83 -4.26
C LEU A 58 -5.28 -14.92 -4.52
N ARG A 59 -6.54 -14.55 -4.77
CA ARG A 59 -7.61 -15.51 -5.10
C ARG A 59 -7.29 -16.23 -6.39
N ASP A 60 -6.97 -15.50 -7.45
CA ASP A 60 -6.66 -16.07 -8.76
C ASP A 60 -5.40 -16.93 -8.73
N ALA A 61 -4.42 -16.61 -7.88
CA ALA A 61 -3.20 -17.43 -7.72
C ALA A 61 -3.40 -18.71 -6.88
N VAL A 62 -4.44 -18.78 -6.05
CA VAL A 62 -4.71 -19.95 -5.18
C VAL A 62 -5.85 -20.82 -5.73
N LEU A 63 -6.88 -20.21 -6.31
CA LEU A 63 -8.08 -20.88 -6.82
C LEU A 63 -8.11 -20.97 -8.35
N GLY A 64 -7.31 -20.16 -9.04
CA GLY A 64 -7.26 -20.08 -10.51
C GLY A 64 -5.95 -20.60 -11.09
N ASP A 65 -5.58 -20.06 -12.26
CA ASP A 65 -4.43 -20.45 -13.08
C ASP A 65 -3.23 -19.48 -12.95
N LYS A 66 -3.32 -18.47 -12.07
CA LYS A 66 -2.28 -17.45 -11.88
C LYS A 66 -1.22 -17.89 -10.86
N SER A 67 -0.18 -17.09 -10.67
CA SER A 67 0.96 -17.43 -9.80
C SER A 67 1.26 -16.40 -8.71
N LEU A 68 1.73 -16.90 -7.56
CA LEU A 68 2.32 -16.07 -6.51
C LEU A 68 3.77 -15.64 -6.79
N LEU A 69 4.41 -16.20 -7.83
CA LEU A 69 5.79 -15.88 -8.20
C LEU A 69 5.88 -14.71 -9.17
N TYR A 70 5.07 -14.75 -10.23
CA TYR A 70 5.07 -13.77 -11.32
C TYR A 70 3.64 -13.52 -11.79
N SER A 71 3.32 -12.30 -12.19
CA SER A 71 2.01 -11.94 -12.71
C SER A 71 2.16 -11.02 -13.91
N PHE A 72 1.49 -11.38 -15.01
CA PHE A 72 1.39 -10.55 -16.23
C PHE A 72 0.38 -9.41 -16.11
N SER A 73 -0.39 -9.35 -15.02
CA SER A 73 -1.35 -8.29 -14.72
C SER A 73 -0.71 -7.04 -14.10
N ARG A 74 0.62 -6.92 -14.17
CA ARG A 74 1.42 -5.85 -13.57
C ARG A 74 2.23 -5.10 -14.62
N ALA A 75 1.72 -4.04 -15.24
CA ALA A 75 2.49 -3.14 -16.14
C ALA A 75 3.68 -3.77 -16.91
N LEU A 76 3.36 -4.64 -17.88
CA LEU A 76 4.24 -5.54 -18.68
C LEU A 76 4.55 -6.92 -18.08
N GLY A 77 4.22 -7.13 -16.82
CA GLY A 77 4.49 -8.32 -16.04
C GLY A 77 5.56 -8.05 -14.97
N GLY A 78 5.51 -8.76 -13.86
CA GLY A 78 6.52 -8.61 -12.81
C GLY A 78 6.39 -9.63 -11.71
N GLU A 79 7.36 -9.63 -10.79
CA GLU A 79 7.36 -10.53 -9.65
C GLU A 79 6.16 -10.23 -8.73
N PHE A 80 5.53 -11.29 -8.21
CA PHE A 80 4.37 -11.12 -7.32
C PHE A 80 4.73 -11.34 -5.84
N LEU A 81 5.84 -12.01 -5.54
CA LEU A 81 6.27 -12.27 -4.15
C LEU A 81 6.52 -10.98 -3.35
N GLY A 82 6.97 -9.90 -3.98
CA GLY A 82 7.13 -8.60 -3.34
C GLY A 82 5.80 -8.02 -2.85
N ILE A 83 4.76 -8.10 -3.69
CA ILE A 83 3.40 -7.73 -3.29
C ILE A 83 2.94 -8.64 -2.16
N PHE A 84 3.12 -9.95 -2.30
CA PHE A 84 2.70 -10.91 -1.30
C PHE A 84 3.32 -10.60 0.07
N ALA A 85 4.64 -10.42 0.11
CA ALA A 85 5.41 -10.20 1.34
C ALA A 85 5.05 -8.90 2.07
N TYR A 86 4.66 -7.85 1.35
CA TYR A 86 4.28 -6.57 1.95
C TYR A 86 2.78 -6.49 2.28
N TYR A 87 1.92 -6.91 1.35
CA TYR A 87 0.48 -6.63 1.41
C TYR A 87 -0.37 -7.82 1.88
N LEU A 88 0.04 -9.06 1.57
CA LEU A 88 -0.88 -10.22 1.61
C LEU A 88 -0.45 -11.33 2.57
N ALA A 89 0.76 -11.33 3.10
CA ALA A 89 1.29 -12.42 3.93
C ALA A 89 0.59 -12.62 5.29
N SER A 90 -0.38 -11.76 5.64
CA SER A 90 -1.25 -11.96 6.80
C SER A 90 -2.08 -13.25 6.67
N PRO A 91 -2.24 -14.04 7.75
CA PRO A 91 -3.14 -15.20 7.72
C PRO A 91 -4.60 -14.79 7.48
N PHE A 92 -4.99 -13.56 7.85
CA PHE A 92 -6.34 -13.06 7.58
C PHE A 92 -6.58 -12.83 6.09
N SER A 93 -5.54 -12.61 5.28
CA SER A 93 -5.68 -12.40 3.84
C SER A 93 -6.37 -13.57 3.16
N PHE A 94 -6.09 -14.80 3.59
CA PHE A 94 -6.66 -16.01 3.01
C PHE A 94 -8.18 -16.16 3.25
N LEU A 95 -8.79 -15.33 4.11
CA LEU A 95 -10.25 -15.32 4.29
C LEU A 95 -10.98 -14.87 3.02
N VAL A 96 -10.33 -14.14 2.12
CA VAL A 96 -10.91 -13.76 0.83
C VAL A 96 -11.23 -14.96 -0.07
N LEU A 97 -10.56 -16.10 0.15
CA LEU A 97 -10.82 -17.35 -0.58
C LEU A 97 -12.20 -17.94 -0.25
N LEU A 98 -12.81 -17.55 0.89
CA LEU A 98 -14.13 -18.01 1.31
C LEU A 98 -15.28 -17.24 0.64
N PHE A 99 -14.96 -16.21 -0.15
CA PHE A 99 -15.94 -15.33 -0.78
C PHE A 99 -15.86 -15.41 -2.31
N PRO A 100 -16.99 -15.24 -3.01
CA PRO A 100 -17.00 -14.98 -4.45
C PRO A 100 -16.27 -13.68 -4.82
N LYS A 101 -15.76 -13.62 -6.04
CA LYS A 101 -15.00 -12.48 -6.61
C LYS A 101 -15.74 -11.14 -6.46
N LEU A 102 -17.01 -11.12 -6.85
CA LEU A 102 -17.89 -9.94 -6.75
C LEU A 102 -18.29 -9.57 -5.29
N LYS A 103 -17.84 -10.31 -4.28
CA LYS A 103 -18.10 -10.04 -2.85
C LYS A 103 -16.83 -9.79 -2.04
N ILE A 104 -15.74 -9.42 -2.72
CA ILE A 104 -14.44 -9.16 -2.08
C ILE A 104 -14.49 -8.06 -1.01
N THR A 105 -15.31 -7.02 -1.19
CA THR A 105 -15.45 -5.95 -0.19
C THR A 105 -16.04 -6.48 1.12
N ALA A 106 -16.97 -7.44 1.06
CA ALA A 106 -17.52 -8.09 2.25
C ALA A 106 -16.46 -8.94 2.98
N ALA A 107 -15.58 -9.62 2.24
CA ALA A 107 -14.45 -10.33 2.81
C ALA A 107 -13.49 -9.39 3.54
N ILE A 108 -13.19 -8.23 2.96
CA ILE A 108 -12.33 -7.20 3.56
C ILE A 108 -12.97 -6.64 4.84
N VAL A 109 -14.28 -6.37 4.85
CA VAL A 109 -14.99 -5.97 6.07
C VAL A 109 -14.82 -7.02 7.17
N LEU A 110 -15.03 -8.31 6.86
CA LEU A 110 -14.83 -9.40 7.82
C LEU A 110 -13.37 -9.43 8.34
N ILE A 111 -12.38 -9.27 7.47
CA ILE A 111 -10.97 -9.22 7.84
C ILE A 111 -10.72 -8.08 8.85
N LEU A 112 -11.19 -6.87 8.56
CA LEU A 112 -11.02 -5.72 9.44
C LEU A 112 -11.65 -5.94 10.82
N LEU A 113 -12.89 -6.47 10.85
CA LEU A 113 -13.60 -6.82 12.08
C LEU A 113 -12.82 -7.84 12.93
N LEU A 114 -12.33 -8.91 12.31
CA LEU A 114 -11.57 -9.96 12.98
C LEU A 114 -10.18 -9.47 13.44
N LYS A 115 -9.52 -8.61 12.66
CA LYS A 115 -8.23 -8.00 13.04
C LYS A 115 -8.42 -7.06 14.24
N THR A 116 -9.45 -6.24 14.25
CA THR A 116 -9.81 -5.38 15.39
C THR A 116 -10.10 -6.20 16.65
N GLY A 117 -10.91 -7.26 16.54
CA GLY A 117 -11.14 -8.17 17.66
C GLY A 117 -9.84 -8.83 18.16
N SER A 118 -8.99 -9.26 17.24
CA SER A 118 -7.70 -9.89 17.56
C SER A 118 -6.75 -8.94 18.30
N ALA A 119 -6.68 -7.66 17.89
CA ALA A 119 -5.87 -6.65 18.57
C ALA A 119 -6.33 -6.44 20.03
N GLY A 120 -7.65 -6.42 20.26
CA GLY A 120 -8.19 -6.37 21.62
C GLY A 120 -7.87 -7.62 22.43
N ALA A 121 -7.98 -8.81 21.82
CA ALA A 121 -7.68 -10.08 22.48
C ALA A 121 -6.20 -10.20 22.87
N THR A 122 -5.26 -9.84 21.99
CA THR A 122 -3.82 -9.92 22.29
C THR A 122 -3.38 -8.90 23.33
N PHE A 123 -3.96 -7.70 23.34
CA PHE A 123 -3.72 -6.73 24.41
C PHE A 123 -4.28 -7.21 25.75
N CYS A 124 -5.49 -7.78 25.77
CA CYS A 124 -6.04 -8.43 26.96
C CYS A 124 -5.14 -9.57 27.47
N PHE A 125 -4.60 -10.39 26.56
CA PHE A 125 -3.66 -11.46 26.89
C PHE A 125 -2.42 -10.90 27.59
N TYR A 126 -1.82 -9.84 27.05
CA TYR A 126 -0.71 -9.12 27.66
C TYR A 126 -1.06 -8.60 29.07
N LEU A 127 -2.19 -7.88 29.21
CA LEU A 127 -2.63 -7.31 30.48
C LEU A 127 -2.87 -8.39 31.54
N ARG A 128 -3.54 -9.49 31.20
CA ARG A 128 -3.79 -10.61 32.13
C ARG A 128 -2.52 -11.34 32.51
N GLY A 129 -1.58 -11.46 31.58
CA GLY A 129 -0.28 -12.09 31.79
C GLY A 129 0.65 -11.30 32.70
N ARG A 130 0.65 -9.96 32.60
CA ARG A 130 1.63 -9.08 33.29
C ARG A 130 1.04 -8.24 34.42
N ILE A 131 -0.20 -7.77 34.27
CA ILE A 131 -0.91 -6.91 35.22
C ILE A 131 -2.01 -7.72 35.90
N ARG A 132 -1.58 -8.71 36.70
CA ARG A 132 -2.49 -9.60 37.43
C ARG A 132 -3.38 -8.80 38.40
N ARG A 133 -4.62 -9.29 38.56
CA ARG A 133 -5.67 -8.75 39.45
C ARG A 133 -6.28 -7.42 39.00
N LEU A 134 -6.05 -6.97 37.76
CA LEU A 134 -6.87 -5.90 37.19
C LEU A 134 -8.33 -6.37 37.05
N PRO A 135 -9.34 -5.53 37.40
CA PRO A 135 -10.74 -5.88 37.20
C PRO A 135 -11.05 -6.25 35.76
N LYS A 136 -11.95 -7.22 35.57
CA LYS A 136 -12.29 -7.74 34.23
C LYS A 136 -12.82 -6.65 33.31
N ALA A 137 -13.77 -5.84 33.77
CA ALA A 137 -14.36 -4.76 32.98
C ALA A 137 -13.29 -3.77 32.48
N LEU A 138 -12.40 -3.32 33.37
CA LEU A 138 -11.31 -2.41 33.00
C LEU A 138 -10.30 -3.04 32.04
N THR A 139 -10.03 -4.34 32.19
CA THR A 139 -9.17 -5.07 31.24
C THR A 139 -9.79 -5.04 29.85
N VAL A 140 -11.11 -5.24 29.74
CA VAL A 140 -11.85 -5.16 28.47
C VAL A 140 -11.82 -3.73 27.92
N ALA A 141 -12.12 -2.71 28.73
CA ALA A 141 -12.10 -1.31 28.30
C ALA A 141 -10.73 -0.87 27.76
N LEU A 142 -9.63 -1.23 28.44
CA LEU A 142 -8.27 -0.98 27.95
C LEU A 142 -7.98 -1.71 26.64
N SER A 143 -8.53 -2.91 26.45
CA SER A 143 -8.39 -3.68 25.21
C SER A 143 -9.14 -3.04 24.06
N VAL A 144 -10.34 -2.52 24.32
CA VAL A 144 -11.14 -1.75 23.36
C VAL A 144 -10.40 -0.47 22.97
N ALA A 145 -9.87 0.26 23.94
CA ALA A 145 -9.09 1.48 23.71
C ALA A 145 -7.83 1.25 22.85
N TYR A 146 -7.22 0.07 22.94
CA TYR A 146 -6.11 -0.32 22.07
C TYR A 146 -6.58 -0.65 20.65
N ALA A 147 -7.59 -1.52 20.54
CA ALA A 147 -8.13 -2.05 19.29
C ALA A 147 -8.83 -1.01 18.40
N LEU A 148 -9.34 0.07 19.00
CA LEU A 148 -10.03 1.18 18.34
C LEU A 148 -9.33 2.52 18.62
N SER A 149 -8.02 2.49 18.89
CA SER A 149 -7.20 3.72 18.98
C SER A 149 -7.23 4.50 17.67
N GLY A 150 -6.83 5.78 17.72
CA GLY A 150 -6.75 6.65 16.54
C GLY A 150 -5.96 6.00 15.40
N PHE A 151 -4.79 5.43 15.71
CA PHE A 151 -4.02 4.62 14.77
C PHE A 151 -4.85 3.48 14.16
N ALA A 152 -5.52 2.69 15.00
CA ALA A 152 -6.25 1.52 14.56
C ALA A 152 -7.44 1.84 13.65
N ILE A 153 -8.07 3.01 13.79
CA ILE A 153 -9.18 3.47 12.93
C ILE A 153 -8.67 4.15 11.66
N ALA A 154 -7.73 5.09 11.78
CA ALA A 154 -7.21 5.84 10.63
C ALA A 154 -6.49 4.92 9.63
N TYR A 155 -5.78 3.91 10.12
CA TYR A 155 -5.02 2.97 9.29
C TYR A 155 -5.77 1.69 8.92
N GLN A 156 -7.10 1.63 9.05
CA GLN A 156 -7.88 0.49 8.52
C GLN A 156 -7.76 0.37 7.00
N SER A 157 -7.58 1.49 6.31
CA SER A 157 -7.24 1.52 4.88
C SER A 157 -5.92 0.80 4.58
N ASN A 158 -5.04 0.62 5.57
CA ASN A 158 -3.78 -0.10 5.49
C ASN A 158 -3.83 -1.36 6.36
N LEU A 159 -4.78 -2.25 6.06
CA LEU A 159 -5.11 -3.41 6.88
C LEU A 159 -3.95 -4.39 7.15
N MET A 160 -2.91 -4.44 6.33
CA MET A 160 -1.72 -5.27 6.56
C MET A 160 -0.87 -4.76 7.75
N TRP A 161 -0.95 -3.47 8.08
CA TRP A 161 -0.25 -2.90 9.24
C TRP A 161 -0.91 -3.28 10.56
N MET A 162 -2.20 -3.62 10.54
CA MET A 162 -2.91 -4.10 11.73
C MET A 162 -2.33 -5.41 12.28
N ASP A 163 -1.64 -6.22 11.47
CA ASP A 163 -0.98 -7.43 11.98
C ASP A 163 0.10 -7.11 13.02
N ALA A 164 0.84 -6.01 12.84
CA ALA A 164 1.81 -5.54 13.82
C ALA A 164 1.13 -5.02 15.10
N LEU A 165 -0.02 -4.36 14.98
CA LEU A 165 -0.86 -3.97 16.12
C LEU A 165 -1.33 -5.21 16.90
N ILE A 166 -1.76 -6.27 16.21
CA ILE A 166 -2.18 -7.53 16.85
C ILE A 166 -1.00 -8.22 17.54
N LEU A 167 0.16 -8.27 16.90
CA LEU A 167 1.31 -9.05 17.38
C LEU A 167 2.14 -8.33 18.45
N LEU A 168 2.17 -7.00 18.47
CA LEU A 168 2.98 -6.23 19.42
C LEU A 168 2.77 -6.62 20.89
N PRO A 169 1.54 -6.76 21.42
CA PRO A 169 1.34 -7.18 22.81
C PRO A 169 1.96 -8.56 23.09
N LEU A 170 1.99 -9.45 22.10
CA LEU A 170 2.59 -10.77 22.21
C LEU A 170 4.13 -10.67 22.17
N VAL A 171 4.68 -9.87 21.26
CA VAL A 171 6.12 -9.61 21.18
C VAL A 171 6.64 -9.04 22.50
N VAL A 172 5.98 -8.01 23.04
CA VAL A 172 6.35 -7.39 24.32
C VAL A 172 6.20 -8.38 25.48
N PHE A 173 5.12 -9.16 25.51
CA PHE A 173 4.95 -10.21 26.51
C PHE A 173 6.11 -11.21 26.48
N GLY A 174 6.50 -11.66 25.28
CA GLY A 174 7.62 -12.55 25.05
C GLY A 174 8.95 -11.94 25.48
N LEU A 175 9.21 -10.69 25.09
CA LEU A 175 10.44 -9.97 25.42
C LEU A 175 10.60 -9.79 26.93
N GLU A 176 9.53 -9.37 27.62
CA GLU A 176 9.54 -9.27 29.08
C GLU A 176 9.79 -10.64 29.74
N ARG A 177 9.22 -11.73 29.18
CA ARG A 177 9.48 -13.10 29.67
C ARG A 177 10.91 -13.54 29.44
N LEU A 178 11.49 -13.23 28.29
CA LEU A 178 12.89 -13.52 27.97
C LEU A 178 13.80 -12.86 29.00
N ILE A 179 13.61 -11.56 29.25
CA ILE A 179 14.38 -10.78 30.22
C ILE A 179 14.14 -11.29 31.67
N ASP A 180 12.91 -11.71 31.98
CA ASP A 180 12.52 -12.32 33.26
C ASP A 180 12.94 -13.79 33.43
N ARG A 181 13.65 -14.39 32.46
CA ARG A 181 14.08 -15.81 32.46
C ARG A 181 12.92 -16.81 32.47
N LYS A 182 11.83 -16.49 31.78
CA LYS A 182 10.61 -17.31 31.70
C LYS A 182 10.41 -17.95 30.32
N GLY A 183 11.49 -18.11 29.56
CA GLY A 183 11.53 -18.73 28.23
C GLY A 183 11.65 -17.71 27.10
N PHE A 184 12.33 -18.13 26.03
CA PHE A 184 12.59 -17.34 24.81
C PHE A 184 11.58 -17.60 23.70
N LEU A 185 10.99 -18.81 23.66
CA LEU A 185 10.17 -19.29 22.54
C LEU A 185 9.07 -18.31 22.12
N PHE A 186 8.36 -17.75 23.10
CA PHE A 186 7.25 -16.84 22.82
C PHE A 186 7.71 -15.53 22.14
N TYR A 187 8.88 -15.01 22.55
CA TYR A 187 9.49 -13.84 21.91
C TYR A 187 9.88 -14.14 20.47
N THR A 188 10.60 -15.25 20.26
CA THR A 188 11.10 -15.64 18.94
C THR A 188 9.96 -15.87 17.96
N VAL A 189 8.93 -16.62 18.35
CA VAL A 189 7.79 -16.92 17.48
C VAL A 189 6.98 -15.66 17.20
N ALA A 190 6.67 -14.84 18.21
CA ALA A 190 5.88 -13.62 18.00
C ALA A 190 6.60 -12.64 17.07
N LEU A 191 7.91 -12.44 17.23
CA LEU A 191 8.70 -11.55 16.37
C LEU A 191 8.87 -12.12 14.96
N ALA A 192 9.10 -13.43 14.81
CA ALA A 192 9.14 -14.08 13.51
C ALA A 192 7.81 -13.90 12.75
N LEU A 193 6.68 -14.11 13.43
CA LEU A 193 5.36 -13.84 12.86
C LEU A 193 5.20 -12.38 12.44
N THR A 194 5.70 -11.42 13.21
CA THR A 194 5.63 -10.00 12.82
C THR A 194 6.38 -9.75 11.52
N PHE A 195 7.59 -10.31 11.36
CA PHE A 195 8.34 -10.21 10.10
C PHE A 195 7.62 -10.91 8.94
N ILE A 196 7.03 -12.08 9.18
CA ILE A 196 6.30 -12.85 8.17
C ILE A 196 5.06 -12.08 7.69
N THR A 197 4.26 -11.55 8.60
CA THR A 197 3.02 -10.87 8.21
C THR A 197 3.26 -9.54 7.51
N ASN A 198 4.32 -8.81 7.89
CA ASN A 198 4.72 -7.57 7.25
C ASN A 198 6.15 -7.19 7.66
N TYR A 199 7.12 -7.33 6.75
CA TYR A 199 8.53 -7.07 7.05
C TYR A 199 8.81 -5.61 7.44
N TYR A 200 8.04 -4.67 6.90
CA TYR A 200 8.21 -3.24 7.09
C TYR A 200 7.80 -2.79 8.49
N MET A 201 6.62 -3.19 8.95
CA MET A 201 6.20 -2.99 10.34
C MET A 201 7.03 -3.86 11.30
N GLY A 202 7.48 -5.04 10.85
CA GLY A 202 8.42 -5.90 11.58
C GLY A 202 9.73 -5.21 11.91
N TYR A 203 10.30 -4.44 10.97
CA TYR A 203 11.48 -3.61 11.23
C TYR A 203 11.23 -2.59 12.36
N MET A 204 10.11 -1.86 12.32
CA MET A 204 9.74 -0.90 13.37
C MET A 204 9.58 -1.58 14.73
N VAL A 205 8.92 -2.74 14.78
CA VAL A 205 8.75 -3.53 16.01
C VAL A 205 10.09 -4.07 16.51
N ALA A 206 11.01 -4.45 15.63
CA ALA A 206 12.35 -4.90 16.01
C ALA A 206 13.18 -3.76 16.62
N LEU A 207 13.16 -2.57 16.03
CA LEU A 207 13.78 -1.36 16.58
C LEU A 207 13.18 -1.01 17.95
N PHE A 208 11.85 -1.06 18.06
CA PHE A 208 11.17 -0.90 19.35
C PHE A 208 11.61 -1.93 20.38
N CYS A 209 11.81 -3.19 20.00
CA CYS A 209 12.29 -4.23 20.92
C CYS A 209 13.67 -3.89 21.51
N VAL A 210 14.57 -3.28 20.73
CA VAL A 210 15.88 -2.82 21.21
C VAL A 210 15.69 -1.73 22.28
N LEU A 211 14.91 -0.68 21.97
CA LEU A 211 14.62 0.39 22.91
C LEU A 211 13.89 -0.12 24.16
N TYR A 212 12.92 -1.01 23.97
CA TYR A 212 12.16 -1.64 25.04
C TYR A 212 13.04 -2.51 25.93
N PHE A 213 13.99 -3.27 25.36
CA PHE A 213 14.94 -4.06 26.13
C PHE A 213 15.78 -3.17 27.06
N LEU A 214 16.30 -2.04 26.54
CA LEU A 214 17.06 -1.06 27.32
C LEU A 214 16.20 -0.45 28.42
N TYR A 215 15.02 0.05 28.06
CA TYR A 215 14.02 0.61 28.96
C TYR A 215 13.67 -0.37 30.09
N TYR A 216 13.28 -1.60 29.75
CA TYR A 216 12.74 -2.58 30.70
C TYR A 216 13.83 -3.06 31.66
N THR A 217 15.04 -3.27 31.14
CA THR A 217 16.22 -3.60 31.93
C THR A 217 16.58 -2.47 32.89
N PHE A 218 16.59 -1.22 32.41
CA PHE A 218 16.86 -0.06 33.26
C PHE A 218 15.77 0.16 34.31
N SER A 219 14.52 -0.20 34.04
CA SER A 219 13.42 -0.04 35.01
C SER A 219 13.54 -0.95 36.25
N LYS A 220 14.34 -2.02 36.18
CA LYS A 220 14.55 -2.97 37.29
C LYS A 220 15.61 -2.49 38.27
N GLU A 221 15.34 -2.65 39.56
CA GLU A 221 16.17 -2.06 40.62
C GLU A 221 17.53 -2.74 40.81
N LYS A 222 17.67 -4.05 40.53
CA LYS A 222 18.93 -4.80 40.69
C LYS A 222 19.08 -5.89 39.62
N ILE A 223 19.83 -5.62 38.55
CA ILE A 223 20.28 -6.64 37.59
C ILE A 223 21.80 -6.71 37.69
N LYS A 224 22.37 -7.90 37.93
CA LYS A 224 23.84 -8.05 37.97
C LYS A 224 24.43 -7.94 36.56
N ARG A 225 25.65 -7.41 36.41
CA ARG A 225 26.32 -7.25 35.09
C ARG A 225 26.35 -8.54 34.25
N ARG A 226 26.59 -9.68 34.90
CA ARG A 226 26.55 -11.01 34.26
C ARG A 226 25.17 -11.37 33.71
N GLU A 227 24.10 -11.00 34.42
CA GLU A 227 22.73 -11.22 33.94
C GLU A 227 22.38 -10.29 32.78
N LEU A 228 22.81 -9.03 32.85
CA LEU A 228 22.62 -8.06 31.79
C LEU A 228 23.25 -8.54 30.48
N PHE A 229 24.53 -8.92 30.53
CA PHE A 229 25.26 -9.43 29.37
C PHE A 229 24.55 -10.62 28.75
N ARG A 230 24.20 -11.62 29.57
CA ARG A 230 23.48 -12.81 29.09
C ARG A 230 22.11 -12.46 28.49
N ASN A 231 21.34 -11.59 29.14
CA ASN A 231 20.03 -11.18 28.62
C ASN A 231 20.18 -10.44 27.28
N ALA A 232 21.22 -9.62 27.12
CA ALA A 232 21.52 -8.95 25.85
C ALA A 232 21.93 -9.96 24.76
N THR A 233 22.78 -10.94 25.09
CA THR A 233 23.16 -12.01 24.16
C THR A 233 21.95 -12.83 23.73
N PHE A 234 21.10 -13.23 24.67
CA PHE A 234 19.90 -14.02 24.38
C PHE A 234 18.89 -13.22 23.57
N PHE A 235 18.69 -11.95 23.92
CA PHE A 235 17.88 -11.03 23.12
C PHE A 235 18.39 -11.00 21.67
N ALA A 236 19.66 -10.67 21.45
CA ALA A 236 20.24 -10.61 20.11
C ALA A 236 20.11 -11.94 19.36
N LEU A 237 20.49 -13.06 19.97
CA LEU A 237 20.43 -14.39 19.35
C LEU A 237 19.01 -14.77 18.92
N PHE A 238 18.02 -14.56 19.78
CA PHE A 238 16.64 -14.91 19.48
C PHE A 238 15.95 -13.90 18.55
N SER A 239 16.40 -12.65 18.50
CA SER A 239 15.98 -11.70 17.46
C SER A 239 16.51 -12.12 16.08
N VAL A 240 17.80 -12.48 15.97
CA VAL A 240 18.37 -13.00 14.70
C VAL A 240 17.70 -14.31 14.28
N LEU A 241 17.46 -15.22 15.22
CA LEU A 241 16.74 -16.46 14.94
C LEU A 241 15.32 -16.21 14.42
N SER A 242 14.65 -15.16 14.91
CA SER A 242 13.32 -14.76 14.39
C SER A 242 13.40 -14.32 12.93
N ALA A 243 14.44 -13.57 12.56
CA ALA A 243 14.68 -13.18 11.17
C ALA A 243 15.04 -14.38 10.29
N PHE A 244 15.81 -15.36 10.79
CA PHE A 244 16.10 -16.59 10.05
C PHE A 244 14.82 -17.39 9.77
N ILE A 245 13.94 -17.55 10.77
CA ILE A 245 12.64 -18.20 10.58
C ILE A 245 11.78 -17.47 9.53
N ALA A 246 11.91 -16.15 9.41
CA ALA A 246 11.20 -15.35 8.40
C ALA A 246 11.95 -15.21 7.06
N ALA A 247 13.14 -15.80 6.89
CA ALA A 247 14.00 -15.61 5.71
C ALA A 247 13.31 -15.98 4.38
N PHE A 248 12.40 -16.97 4.36
CA PHE A 248 11.63 -17.36 3.18
C PHE A 248 10.79 -16.19 2.60
N ILE A 249 10.40 -15.22 3.43
CA ILE A 249 9.68 -14.02 2.99
C ILE A 249 10.58 -12.79 2.91
N LEU A 250 11.58 -12.69 3.79
CA LEU A 250 12.47 -11.52 3.86
C LEU A 250 13.41 -11.45 2.67
N LEU A 251 13.90 -12.59 2.15
CA LEU A 251 14.81 -12.58 0.99
C LEU A 251 14.10 -12.21 -0.32
N PRO A 252 12.91 -12.76 -0.66
CA PRO A 252 12.12 -12.25 -1.78
C PRO A 252 11.76 -10.77 -1.63
N ALA A 253 11.36 -10.31 -0.43
CA ALA A 253 11.06 -8.90 -0.20
C ALA A 253 12.29 -8.00 -0.41
N ALA A 254 13.46 -8.41 0.09
CA ALA A 254 14.71 -7.70 -0.13
C ALA A 254 15.06 -7.62 -1.61
N TYR A 255 14.74 -8.66 -2.39
CA TYR A 255 14.91 -8.64 -3.84
C TYR A 255 13.97 -7.65 -4.54
N SER A 256 12.67 -7.67 -4.23
CA SER A 256 11.71 -6.71 -4.81
C SER A 256 12.06 -5.24 -4.49
N LEU A 257 12.71 -4.98 -3.35
CA LEU A 257 13.17 -3.63 -3.00
C LEU A 257 14.31 -3.13 -3.90
N THR A 258 14.99 -4.00 -4.66
CA THR A 258 16.05 -3.59 -5.59
C THR A 258 15.54 -2.95 -6.88
N PHE A 259 14.23 -2.98 -7.14
CA PHE A 259 13.62 -2.50 -8.39
C PHE A 259 13.49 -0.97 -8.53
N GLY A 260 14.20 -0.21 -7.70
CA GLY A 260 14.43 1.23 -7.94
C GLY A 260 13.55 2.20 -7.14
N LYS A 261 13.01 1.79 -5.99
CA LYS A 261 12.20 2.66 -5.11
C LYS A 261 12.95 3.92 -4.64
N SER A 262 14.29 3.93 -4.72
CA SER A 262 15.17 5.05 -4.35
C SER A 262 15.29 6.15 -5.41
N ASP A 263 14.99 5.88 -6.68
CA ASP A 263 15.33 6.80 -7.78
C ASP A 263 14.29 7.92 -7.97
N PHE A 264 13.12 7.78 -7.35
CA PHE A 264 12.03 8.76 -7.43
C PHE A 264 12.05 9.81 -6.32
N ALA A 265 12.94 9.70 -5.35
CA ALA A 265 13.05 10.68 -4.28
C ALA A 265 13.91 11.86 -4.76
N THR A 266 13.29 12.83 -5.42
CA THR A 266 13.90 14.16 -5.46
C THR A 266 14.06 14.64 -4.01
N PRO A 267 15.26 15.04 -3.56
CA PRO A 267 15.46 15.54 -2.22
C PRO A 267 14.80 16.92 -2.12
N THR A 268 13.49 16.96 -1.92
CA THR A 268 12.83 18.18 -1.46
C THR A 268 13.32 18.47 -0.05
N ALA A 269 13.79 19.69 0.19
CA ALA A 269 14.14 20.17 1.52
C ALA A 269 12.89 20.08 2.43
N ARG A 270 12.73 18.96 3.14
CA ARG A 270 11.70 18.82 4.16
C ARG A 270 12.11 19.61 5.40
N SER A 271 11.13 20.18 6.08
CA SER A 271 11.34 20.81 7.39
C SER A 271 11.97 19.82 8.36
N PHE A 272 12.86 20.32 9.22
CA PHE A 272 13.44 19.51 10.29
C PHE A 272 12.40 18.99 11.28
N LEU A 273 11.31 19.75 11.45
CA LEU A 273 10.12 19.35 12.22
C LEU A 273 9.07 18.75 11.28
N LEU A 274 8.54 17.58 11.65
CA LEU A 274 7.35 16.99 11.04
C LEU A 274 6.08 17.68 11.51
N VAL A 275 5.96 17.83 12.83
CA VAL A 275 4.83 18.49 13.49
C VAL A 275 5.36 19.29 14.68
N THR A 276 4.63 20.32 15.07
CA THR A 276 4.96 21.08 16.28
C THR A 276 4.52 20.35 17.55
N LEU A 277 5.12 20.66 18.70
CA LEU A 277 4.72 20.06 19.98
C LEU A 277 3.23 20.31 20.30
N PRO A 278 2.66 21.52 20.12
CA PRO A 278 1.23 21.75 20.31
C PRO A 278 0.35 20.89 19.39
N GLU A 279 0.70 20.74 18.11
CA GLU A 279 0.01 19.87 17.16
C GLU A 279 0.05 18.41 17.60
N LEU A 280 1.19 17.93 18.09
CA LEU A 280 1.31 16.55 18.59
C LEU A 280 0.44 16.32 19.82
N LEU A 281 0.44 17.25 20.77
CA LEU A 281 -0.37 17.16 21.99
C LEU A 281 -1.87 17.20 21.70
N LYS A 282 -2.29 17.95 20.67
CA LYS A 282 -3.67 17.94 20.14
C LYS A 282 -4.11 16.53 19.75
N LYS A 283 -3.23 15.74 19.11
CA LYS A 283 -3.55 14.37 18.65
C LYS A 283 -3.73 13.33 19.76
N LEU A 284 -3.53 13.73 21.02
CA LEU A 284 -3.88 12.93 22.20
C LEU A 284 -5.34 13.14 22.66
N LEU A 285 -6.08 14.08 22.07
CA LEU A 285 -7.46 14.42 22.43
C LEU A 285 -8.47 13.74 21.49
N PRO A 286 -9.73 13.49 21.94
CA PRO A 286 -10.76 12.89 21.09
C PRO A 286 -11.09 13.77 19.88
N ALA A 287 -11.58 13.15 18.82
CA ALA A 287 -12.03 13.77 17.58
C ALA A 287 -11.00 14.71 16.93
N THR A 288 -9.72 14.34 17.01
CA THR A 288 -8.61 15.10 16.41
C THR A 288 -8.02 14.39 15.20
N TYR A 289 -8.88 13.73 14.41
CA TYR A 289 -8.49 13.25 13.08
C TYR A 289 -7.81 14.39 12.31
N ASP A 290 -6.78 14.05 11.54
CA ASP A 290 -5.99 15.03 10.81
C ASP A 290 -6.17 14.88 9.30
N THR A 291 -5.18 14.31 8.63
CA THR A 291 -5.27 13.83 7.27
C THR A 291 -4.41 12.58 7.15
N VAL A 292 -4.76 11.74 6.20
CA VAL A 292 -3.97 10.57 5.78
C VAL A 292 -3.04 10.91 4.59
N MET A 293 -2.92 12.18 4.24
CA MET A 293 -1.99 12.68 3.23
C MET A 293 -0.56 12.88 3.79
N SER A 294 0.35 13.40 2.97
CA SER A 294 1.79 13.56 3.28
C SER A 294 2.09 14.46 4.49
N ASP A 295 1.23 15.42 4.77
CA ASP A 295 1.42 16.42 5.85
C ASP A 295 0.67 16.04 7.13
N GLY A 296 0.13 14.81 7.21
CA GLY A 296 -0.69 14.38 8.33
C GLY A 296 0.09 14.17 9.62
N ALA A 297 -0.47 14.60 10.75
CA ALA A 297 0.07 14.35 12.08
C ALA A 297 -0.22 12.90 12.55
N PRO A 298 0.56 12.37 13.51
CA PRO A 298 0.38 11.01 14.03
C PRO A 298 -0.97 10.82 14.76
N PHE A 299 -1.59 9.67 14.55
CA PHE A 299 -2.84 9.28 15.21
C PHE A 299 -2.60 8.62 16.58
N LEU A 300 -2.63 9.40 17.66
CA LEU A 300 -2.22 8.96 19.01
C LEU A 300 -3.37 8.71 20.00
N TYR A 301 -4.58 9.16 19.70
CA TYR A 301 -5.69 9.11 20.65
C TYR A 301 -6.03 7.66 21.06
N CYS A 302 -6.12 7.41 22.37
CA CYS A 302 -6.48 6.10 22.93
C CYS A 302 -7.36 6.21 24.19
N GLY A 303 -8.10 7.32 24.32
CA GLY A 303 -9.01 7.58 25.45
C GLY A 303 -8.46 8.56 26.48
N LEU A 304 -9.29 9.49 26.92
CA LEU A 304 -8.97 10.54 27.91
C LEU A 304 -8.52 9.96 29.24
N PHE A 305 -9.05 8.80 29.63
CA PHE A 305 -8.66 8.11 30.86
C PHE A 305 -7.15 7.83 30.91
N ALA A 306 -6.52 7.54 29.77
CA ALA A 306 -5.09 7.24 29.71
C ALA A 306 -4.25 8.47 30.05
N LEU A 307 -4.67 9.65 29.59
CA LEU A 307 -4.05 10.94 29.91
C LEU A 307 -4.28 11.34 31.36
N LEU A 308 -5.51 11.15 31.88
CA LEU A 308 -5.83 11.40 33.29
C LEU A 308 -4.99 10.56 34.25
N LEU A 309 -4.64 9.33 33.85
CA LEU A 309 -3.83 8.41 34.66
C LEU A 309 -2.33 8.68 34.58
N LEU A 310 -1.84 9.44 33.59
CA LEU A 310 -0.42 9.64 33.36
C LEU A 310 0.23 10.50 34.48
N PRO A 311 -0.30 11.68 34.86
CA PRO A 311 0.23 12.41 36.02
C PRO A 311 0.07 11.63 37.34
N LEU A 312 -1.03 10.89 37.49
CA LEU A 312 -1.25 10.00 38.64
C LEU A 312 -0.13 8.95 38.77
N PHE A 313 0.33 8.36 37.67
CA PHE A 313 1.47 7.44 37.66
C PHE A 313 2.74 8.12 38.21
N PHE A 314 3.09 9.28 37.67
CA PHE A 314 4.31 10.01 38.03
C PHE A 314 4.29 10.57 39.45
N MET A 315 3.12 10.94 39.97
CA MET A 315 2.96 11.45 41.34
C MET A 315 2.81 10.33 42.38
N SER A 316 2.48 9.10 41.96
CA SER A 316 2.27 7.96 42.87
C SER A 316 3.57 7.51 43.55
N LYS A 317 3.59 7.43 44.89
CA LYS A 317 4.73 6.85 45.64
C LYS A 317 4.84 5.32 45.49
N HIS A 318 3.87 4.67 44.83
CA HIS A 318 3.89 3.21 44.65
C HIS A 318 4.98 2.76 43.66
N PHE A 319 5.26 3.57 42.64
CA PHE A 319 6.26 3.27 41.64
C PHE A 319 7.60 3.93 41.99
N SER A 320 8.70 3.19 41.79
CA SER A 320 10.05 3.71 42.08
C SER A 320 10.43 4.85 41.14
N LYS A 321 11.28 5.77 41.61
CA LYS A 321 11.79 6.90 40.81
C LYS A 321 12.45 6.41 39.51
N ARG A 322 13.22 5.32 39.60
CA ARG A 322 13.90 4.70 38.46
C ARG A 322 12.93 4.25 37.38
N ARG A 323 11.84 3.56 37.77
CA ARG A 323 10.79 3.16 36.82
C ARG A 323 10.13 4.37 36.16
N LYS A 324 9.81 5.40 36.93
CA LYS A 324 9.21 6.63 36.40
C LYS A 324 10.13 7.31 35.37
N ILE A 325 11.41 7.49 35.70
CA ILE A 325 12.40 8.06 34.77
C ILE A 325 12.46 7.22 33.49
N ALA A 326 12.50 5.88 33.62
CA ALA A 326 12.52 5.00 32.46
C ALA A 326 11.29 5.20 31.56
N GLU A 327 10.07 5.25 32.13
CA GLU A 327 8.83 5.41 31.36
C GLU A 327 8.77 6.81 30.72
N ALA A 328 9.20 7.85 31.44
CA ALA A 328 9.26 9.22 30.92
C ALA A 328 10.23 9.35 29.75
N LEU A 329 11.46 8.83 29.88
CA LEU A 329 12.46 8.85 28.81
C LEU A 329 11.98 8.07 27.58
N PHE A 330 11.32 6.93 27.78
CA PHE A 330 10.87 6.14 26.65
C PHE A 330 9.69 6.78 25.91
N LEU A 331 8.73 7.36 26.65
CA LEU A 331 7.67 8.19 26.05
C LEU A 331 8.28 9.38 25.31
N LEU A 332 9.27 10.04 25.90
CA LEU A 332 9.95 11.18 25.28
C LEU A 332 10.64 10.78 23.97
N ILE A 333 11.37 9.66 23.91
CA ILE A 333 12.02 9.20 22.68
C ILE A 333 10.99 8.98 21.57
N LEU A 334 9.85 8.36 21.87
CA LEU A 334 8.79 8.15 20.88
C LEU A 334 8.15 9.47 20.44
N LEU A 335 7.89 10.41 21.36
CA LEU A 335 7.35 11.73 21.03
C LEU A 335 8.34 12.54 20.18
N LEU A 336 9.62 12.59 20.55
CA LEU A 336 10.65 13.29 19.78
C LEU A 336 10.80 12.67 18.39
N SER A 337 10.64 11.35 18.26
CA SER A 337 10.66 10.70 16.96
C SER A 337 9.53 11.18 16.04
N MET A 338 8.38 11.52 16.62
CA MET A 338 7.22 12.03 15.88
C MET A 338 7.31 13.53 15.59
N ILE A 339 8.17 14.26 16.30
CA ILE A 339 8.40 15.70 16.09
C ILE A 339 9.50 15.93 15.05
N PHE A 340 10.60 15.16 15.13
CA PHE A 340 11.78 15.38 14.30
C PHE A 340 11.83 14.43 13.11
N GLU A 341 11.89 15.01 11.92
CA GLU A 341 11.91 14.28 10.66
C GLU A 341 13.08 13.29 10.52
N PRO A 342 14.32 13.61 10.95
CA PRO A 342 15.41 12.65 10.86
C PRO A 342 15.20 11.41 11.73
N LEU A 343 14.53 11.56 12.88
CA LEU A 343 14.21 10.43 13.76
C LEU A 343 13.09 9.58 13.17
N ASP A 344 12.07 10.19 12.56
CA ASP A 344 11.04 9.45 11.84
C ASP A 344 11.62 8.61 10.69
N ARG A 345 12.59 9.13 9.93
CA ARG A 345 13.30 8.34 8.90
C ARG A 345 13.95 7.09 9.47
N VAL A 346 14.52 7.14 10.69
CA VAL A 346 15.12 5.94 11.31
C VAL A 346 14.08 4.83 11.46
N TRP A 347 12.85 5.16 11.87
CA TRP A 347 11.75 4.20 11.94
C TRP A 347 11.32 3.69 10.57
N HIS A 348 11.57 4.44 9.50
CA HIS A 348 11.24 4.09 8.12
C HIS A 348 12.41 3.47 7.33
N GLY A 349 13.46 3.02 8.02
CA GLY A 349 14.62 2.39 7.37
C GLY A 349 15.51 3.39 6.63
N PHE A 350 15.58 4.62 7.13
CA PHE A 350 16.32 5.76 6.59
C PHE A 350 15.77 6.33 5.28
N SER A 351 14.59 5.89 4.84
CA SER A 351 13.85 6.48 3.73
C SER A 351 12.74 7.39 4.24
N ALA A 352 12.48 8.49 3.54
CA ALA A 352 11.34 9.34 3.84
C ALA A 352 10.03 8.63 3.44
N PRO A 353 9.01 8.58 4.32
CA PRO A 353 7.70 8.06 3.93
C PRO A 353 7.02 8.96 2.89
N ASN A 354 6.30 8.31 1.97
CA ASN A 354 5.31 8.93 1.09
C ASN A 354 3.93 8.76 1.72
N GLY A 355 3.30 9.85 2.16
CA GLY A 355 2.05 9.78 2.92
C GLY A 355 2.23 9.14 4.30
N LEU A 356 1.28 9.38 5.19
CA LEU A 356 1.12 8.58 6.41
C LEU A 356 2.40 8.52 7.27
N PRO A 357 2.91 9.66 7.78
CA PRO A 357 4.12 9.64 8.61
C PRO A 357 3.83 8.98 9.97
N CYS A 358 4.90 8.70 10.73
CA CYS A 358 4.79 8.15 12.08
C CYS A 358 3.99 6.84 12.17
N ARG A 359 4.17 5.92 11.20
CA ARG A 359 3.47 4.61 11.13
C ARG A 359 3.68 3.71 12.35
N TYR A 360 4.63 4.06 13.21
CA TYR A 360 4.90 3.41 14.49
C TYR A 360 4.12 4.01 15.69
N ALA A 361 3.15 4.90 15.46
CA ALA A 361 2.33 5.53 16.51
C ALA A 361 1.63 4.53 17.46
N PHE A 362 1.28 3.34 16.98
CA PHE A 362 0.71 2.28 17.81
C PHE A 362 1.64 1.79 18.95
N LEU A 363 2.96 1.96 18.82
CA LEU A 363 3.94 1.66 19.87
C LEU A 363 3.78 2.61 21.06
N PHE A 364 3.54 3.89 20.78
CA PHE A 364 3.26 4.91 21.80
C PHE A 364 1.94 4.62 22.50
N VAL A 365 0.88 4.33 21.72
CA VAL A 365 -0.44 3.95 22.24
C VAL A 365 -0.33 2.74 23.18
N PHE A 366 0.41 1.70 22.78
CA PHE A 366 0.65 0.53 23.62
C PHE A 366 1.29 0.90 24.96
N LEU A 367 2.35 1.72 24.93
CA LEU A 367 3.07 2.13 26.14
C LEU A 367 2.18 2.97 27.07
N LEU A 368 1.41 3.89 26.52
CA LEU A 368 0.51 4.75 27.27
C LEU A 368 -0.60 3.95 27.97
N LEU A 369 -1.28 3.05 27.25
CA LEU A 369 -2.31 2.18 27.82
C LEU A 369 -1.76 1.19 28.84
N ARG A 370 -0.52 0.72 28.64
CA ARG A 370 0.19 -0.11 29.62
C ARG A 370 0.44 0.64 30.93
N ILE A 371 0.90 1.89 30.86
CA ILE A 371 1.09 2.74 32.04
C ILE A 371 -0.24 2.96 32.75
N ALA A 372 -1.29 3.32 32.01
CA ALA A 372 -2.64 3.47 32.53
C ALA A 372 -3.12 2.21 33.29
N ALA A 373 -2.90 1.03 32.71
CA ALA A 373 -3.24 -0.24 33.33
C ALA A 373 -2.48 -0.51 34.64
N PHE A 374 -1.17 -0.18 34.70
CA PHE A 374 -0.40 -0.28 35.94
C PHE A 374 -0.93 0.69 37.01
N THR A 375 -1.28 1.91 36.64
CA THR A 375 -1.84 2.91 37.55
C THR A 375 -3.19 2.47 38.11
N LEU A 376 -4.11 1.95 37.27
CA LEU A 376 -5.42 1.43 37.69
C LEU A 376 -5.34 0.23 38.63
N ARG A 377 -4.23 -0.53 38.58
CA ARG A 377 -3.95 -1.69 39.43
C ARG A 377 -3.22 -1.31 40.73
N ALA A 378 -2.71 -0.09 40.87
CA ALA A 378 -1.99 0.32 42.07
C ALA A 378 -2.88 0.25 43.34
N PRO A 379 -2.33 -0.05 44.53
CA PRO A 379 -3.12 -0.14 45.76
C PRO A 379 -3.84 1.17 46.09
N ARG A 380 -5.16 1.09 46.26
CA ARG A 380 -6.07 2.25 46.44
C ARG A 380 -5.97 2.90 47.83
N GLU A 381 -5.69 2.10 48.87
CA GLU A 381 -5.70 2.56 50.27
C GLU A 381 -4.60 3.57 50.62
N ARG A 382 -3.48 3.59 49.90
CA ARG A 382 -2.35 4.52 50.13
C ARG A 382 -2.49 5.86 49.40
N GLN A 383 -3.56 6.11 48.66
CA GLN A 383 -3.66 7.28 47.76
C GLN A 383 -4.77 8.29 48.09
N LYS A 384 -5.68 8.04 49.05
CA LYS A 384 -6.92 8.82 49.24
C LYS A 384 -6.78 10.35 49.32
N LYS A 385 -5.76 10.88 50.00
CA LYS A 385 -5.50 12.34 50.10
C LYS A 385 -4.61 12.91 48.98
N ARG A 386 -4.18 12.07 48.03
CA ARG A 386 -3.17 12.39 47.01
C ARG A 386 -3.60 12.06 45.58
N VAL A 387 -4.83 11.58 45.34
CA VAL A 387 -5.38 11.36 43.98
C VAL A 387 -6.07 12.61 43.44
N VAL A 388 -6.75 13.38 44.30
CA VAL A 388 -7.58 14.51 43.90
C VAL A 388 -6.74 15.59 43.20
N ALA A 389 -5.62 16.02 43.80
CA ALA A 389 -4.78 17.07 43.22
C ALA A 389 -4.16 16.68 41.85
N PRO A 390 -3.52 15.50 41.68
CA PRO A 390 -3.06 15.07 40.35
C PRO A 390 -4.17 14.96 39.32
N LEU A 391 -5.35 14.46 39.71
CA LEU A 391 -6.48 14.32 38.80
C LEU A 391 -7.02 15.70 38.41
N ALA A 392 -7.13 16.64 39.36
CA ALA A 392 -7.51 18.02 39.09
C ALA A 392 -6.50 18.73 38.17
N ILE A 393 -5.19 18.53 38.39
CA ILE A 393 -4.14 19.02 37.49
C ILE A 393 -4.31 18.41 36.09
N SER A 394 -4.57 17.11 36.01
CA SER A 394 -4.78 16.42 34.72
C SER A 394 -6.00 16.95 33.99
N CYS A 395 -7.13 17.13 34.70
CA CYS A 395 -8.34 17.73 34.16
C CYS A 395 -8.09 19.18 33.72
N GLY A 396 -7.33 19.96 34.50
CA GLY A 396 -6.96 21.33 34.16
C GLY A 396 -6.15 21.40 32.87
N ILE A 397 -5.10 20.58 32.74
CA ILE A 397 -4.28 20.47 31.52
C ILE A 397 -5.14 20.09 30.32
N LEU A 398 -6.02 19.10 30.46
CA LEU A 398 -6.91 18.66 29.39
C LEU A 398 -7.94 19.72 29.00
N LEU A 399 -8.52 20.42 29.99
CA LEU A 399 -9.46 21.51 29.77
C LEU A 399 -8.79 22.68 29.04
N THR A 400 -7.60 23.08 29.48
CA THR A 400 -6.79 24.08 28.79
C THR A 400 -6.45 23.65 27.38
N GLY A 401 -6.04 22.39 27.18
CA GLY A 401 -5.79 21.84 25.85
C GLY A 401 -7.01 21.93 24.94
N ILE A 402 -8.18 21.46 25.40
CA ILE A 402 -9.45 21.50 24.65
C ILE A 402 -9.85 22.94 24.32
N ILE A 403 -9.72 23.89 25.25
CA ILE A 403 -10.01 25.31 25.02
C ILE A 403 -9.02 25.89 24.00
N LEU A 404 -7.73 25.57 24.13
CA LEU A 404 -6.68 26.04 23.24
C LEU A 404 -6.91 25.55 21.81
N LEU A 405 -7.41 24.32 21.63
CA LEU A 405 -7.81 23.82 20.30
C LEU A 405 -8.90 24.66 19.66
N LYS A 406 -9.88 25.11 20.45
CA LYS A 406 -10.96 25.98 19.96
C LYS A 406 -10.45 27.37 19.56
N VAL A 407 -9.44 27.88 20.27
CA VAL A 407 -8.94 29.25 20.10
C VAL A 407 -7.88 29.33 18.99
N LEU A 408 -6.94 28.39 18.94
CA LEU A 408 -5.79 28.45 18.02
C LEU A 408 -6.10 27.96 16.61
N ASP A 409 -7.20 27.22 16.41
CA ASP A 409 -7.50 26.64 15.11
C ASP A 409 -8.98 26.86 14.74
N PRO A 410 -9.37 28.10 14.36
CA PRO A 410 -10.72 28.40 13.90
C PRO A 410 -11.05 27.78 12.53
N LEU A 411 -10.03 27.23 11.82
CA LEU A 411 -10.17 26.57 10.52
C LEU A 411 -10.61 25.12 10.66
N LEU A 412 -10.25 24.45 11.77
CA LEU A 412 -11.07 23.34 12.21
C LEU A 412 -12.47 23.90 12.43
N LYS A 413 -13.44 23.42 11.64
CA LYS A 413 -14.86 23.57 11.93
C LYS A 413 -15.27 22.33 12.74
N PRO A 414 -14.88 22.16 14.03
CA PRO A 414 -15.44 21.09 14.81
C PRO A 414 -16.95 21.28 14.79
N SER A 415 -17.69 20.19 14.57
CA SER A 415 -19.14 20.26 14.64
C SER A 415 -19.54 20.97 15.95
N PRO A 416 -20.58 21.84 15.95
CA PRO A 416 -20.97 22.57 17.15
C PRO A 416 -21.29 21.65 18.35
N ALA A 417 -21.54 20.37 18.11
CA ALA A 417 -21.74 19.33 19.13
C ALA A 417 -20.44 18.74 19.72
N PHE A 418 -19.27 18.90 19.08
CA PHE A 418 -18.04 18.22 19.49
C PHE A 418 -17.54 18.66 20.87
N LEU A 419 -17.40 19.96 21.10
CA LEU A 419 -16.84 20.49 22.35
C LEU A 419 -17.71 20.09 23.57
N PRO A 420 -19.06 20.23 23.54
CA PRO A 420 -19.92 19.70 24.60
C PRO A 420 -19.73 18.20 24.84
N VAL A 421 -19.67 17.38 23.78
CA VAL A 421 -19.51 15.92 23.91
C VAL A 421 -18.15 15.56 24.51
N ALA A 422 -17.07 16.20 24.08
CA ALA A 422 -15.73 15.98 24.63
C ALA A 422 -15.63 16.38 26.11
N LEU A 423 -16.27 17.49 26.50
CA LEU A 423 -16.34 17.92 27.90
C LEU A 423 -17.16 16.96 28.75
N ILE A 424 -18.32 16.50 28.25
CA ILE A 424 -19.15 15.50 28.94
C ILE A 424 -18.38 14.19 29.11
N ALA A 425 -17.67 13.72 28.08
CA ALA A 425 -16.84 12.52 28.15
C ALA A 425 -15.69 12.69 29.16
N LEU A 426 -15.01 13.84 29.14
CA LEU A 426 -13.95 14.15 30.10
C LEU A 426 -14.47 14.15 31.54
N ILE A 427 -15.59 14.84 31.79
CA ILE A 427 -16.21 14.92 33.12
C ILE A 427 -16.67 13.54 33.57
N ALA A 428 -17.38 12.78 32.72
CA ALA A 428 -17.84 11.44 33.05
C ALA A 428 -16.68 10.50 33.38
N THR A 429 -15.65 10.45 32.52
CA THR A 429 -14.45 9.63 32.73
C THR A 429 -13.70 10.06 33.99
N ALA A 430 -13.53 11.36 34.24
CA ALA A 430 -12.88 11.88 35.44
C ALA A 430 -13.66 11.56 36.73
N VAL A 431 -15.00 11.72 36.72
CA VAL A 431 -15.87 11.41 37.86
C VAL A 431 -15.85 9.92 38.17
N PHE A 432 -16.07 9.05 37.18
CA PHE A 432 -16.05 7.60 37.40
C PHE A 432 -14.65 7.11 37.80
N LEU A 433 -13.58 7.72 37.26
CA LEU A 433 -12.22 7.43 37.68
C LEU A 433 -11.96 7.85 39.12
N LEU A 434 -12.37 9.06 39.51
CA LEU A 434 -12.25 9.54 40.90
C LEU A 434 -13.01 8.61 41.86
N LEU A 435 -14.26 8.29 41.56
CA LEU A 435 -15.08 7.36 42.34
C LEU A 435 -14.42 5.99 42.46
N TYR A 436 -13.87 5.46 41.37
CA TYR A 436 -13.13 4.19 41.38
C TYR A 436 -11.89 4.24 42.28
N LEU A 437 -11.15 5.35 42.28
CA LEU A 437 -9.90 5.50 43.05
C LEU A 437 -10.12 5.76 44.55
N LEU A 438 -11.23 6.41 44.94
CA LEU A 438 -11.54 6.73 46.33
C LEU A 438 -12.10 5.55 47.16
N GLN A 439 -12.57 4.49 46.51
CA GLN A 439 -13.32 3.40 47.14
C GLN A 439 -12.46 2.35 47.86
N LYS A 440 -12.95 1.86 49.02
CA LYS A 440 -12.27 0.89 49.90
C LYS A 440 -12.57 -0.59 49.57
N ASN A 441 -13.83 -1.00 49.31
CA ASN A 441 -14.10 -2.38 48.86
C ASN A 441 -15.53 -2.73 48.32
N THR A 442 -16.54 -1.86 48.34
CA THR A 442 -17.95 -2.31 48.22
C THR A 442 -18.72 -1.99 46.93
N PHE A 443 -18.32 -1.04 46.08
CA PHE A 443 -19.04 -0.77 44.81
C PHE A 443 -18.33 -1.42 43.62
N ARG A 444 -18.58 -2.72 43.39
CA ARG A 444 -18.09 -3.48 42.22
C ARG A 444 -18.44 -2.81 40.88
N TRP A 445 -19.49 -1.98 40.87
CA TRP A 445 -20.04 -1.33 39.69
C TRP A 445 -19.27 -0.10 39.20
N THR A 446 -18.49 0.61 40.02
CA THR A 446 -17.75 1.82 39.53
C THR A 446 -16.71 1.50 38.48
N GLY A 447 -15.98 0.39 38.63
CA GLY A 447 -15.08 -0.10 37.60
C GLY A 447 -15.82 -0.51 36.32
N LEU A 448 -17.08 -0.96 36.42
CA LEU A 448 -17.92 -1.26 35.27
C LEU A 448 -18.40 0.02 34.58
N PHE A 449 -18.92 1.01 35.33
CA PHE A 449 -19.35 2.29 34.77
C PHE A 449 -18.20 3.06 34.12
N LEU A 450 -17.02 3.09 34.75
CA LEU A 450 -15.81 3.64 34.12
C LEU A 450 -15.49 2.90 32.82
N SER A 451 -15.62 1.58 32.79
CA SER A 451 -15.39 0.79 31.57
C SER A 451 -16.40 1.13 30.47
N ILE A 452 -17.68 1.30 30.82
CA ILE A 452 -18.73 1.69 29.88
C ILE A 452 -18.46 3.10 29.34
N ALA A 453 -18.09 4.05 30.19
CA ALA A 453 -17.73 5.41 29.78
C ALA A 453 -16.56 5.42 28.80
N ILE A 454 -15.48 4.68 29.10
CA ILE A 454 -14.33 4.53 28.19
C ILE A 454 -14.74 3.90 26.87
N ILE A 455 -15.54 2.82 26.91
CA ILE A 455 -15.98 2.12 25.69
C ILE A 455 -16.86 3.03 24.82
N ALA A 456 -17.78 3.77 25.42
CA ALA A 456 -18.63 4.73 24.72
C ALA A 456 -17.80 5.87 24.11
N GLU A 457 -16.86 6.43 24.87
CA GLU A 457 -15.94 7.47 24.40
C GLU A 457 -15.13 7.01 23.17
N ILE A 458 -14.51 5.83 23.25
CA ILE A 458 -13.73 5.25 22.15
C ILE A 458 -14.62 4.93 20.94
N GLY A 459 -15.82 4.40 21.16
CA GLY A 459 -16.79 4.12 20.08
C GLY A 459 -17.24 5.39 19.35
N CYS A 460 -17.59 6.44 20.09
CA CYS A 460 -17.94 7.74 19.50
C CYS A 460 -16.76 8.34 18.71
N ASN A 461 -15.54 8.23 19.23
CA ASN A 461 -14.36 8.69 18.50
C ASN A 461 -14.14 7.90 17.20
N ALA A 462 -14.32 6.57 17.21
CA ALA A 462 -14.20 5.76 16.01
C ALA A 462 -15.22 6.20 14.93
N ILE A 463 -16.47 6.44 15.31
CA ILE A 463 -17.51 6.94 14.40
C ILE A 463 -17.12 8.31 13.83
N TYR A 464 -16.67 9.23 14.69
CA TYR A 464 -16.20 10.54 14.24
C TYR A 464 -15.04 10.42 13.24
N SER A 465 -14.03 9.61 13.57
CA SER A 465 -12.85 9.43 12.72
C SER A 465 -13.20 8.84 11.35
N LEU A 466 -14.21 7.96 11.25
CA LEU A 466 -14.70 7.46 9.96
C LEU A 466 -15.31 8.56 9.09
N HIS A 467 -16.10 9.45 9.68
CA HIS A 467 -16.67 10.60 8.95
C HIS A 467 -15.57 11.59 8.55
N ALA A 468 -14.66 11.92 9.45
CA ALA A 468 -13.55 12.82 9.14
C ALA A 468 -12.62 12.26 8.05
N LEU A 469 -12.36 10.94 8.06
CA LEU A 469 -11.63 10.25 6.99
C LEU A 469 -12.39 10.29 5.66
N HIS A 470 -13.73 10.20 5.69
CA HIS A 470 -14.54 10.33 4.49
C HIS A 470 -14.44 11.73 3.88
N ASP A 471 -14.50 12.76 4.71
CA ASP A 471 -14.39 14.15 4.26
C ASP A 471 -12.99 14.46 3.69
N ASP A 472 -11.95 13.76 4.16
CA ASP A 472 -10.56 13.89 3.70
C ASP A 472 -10.28 13.14 2.39
N VAL A 473 -10.70 11.87 2.27
CA VAL A 473 -10.28 10.99 1.14
C VAL A 473 -11.40 10.18 0.47
N THR A 474 -12.64 10.34 0.90
CA THR A 474 -13.86 9.73 0.34
C THR A 474 -13.86 8.20 0.18
N PHE A 475 -14.81 7.55 0.83
CA PHE A 475 -15.06 6.11 0.62
C PHE A 475 -15.78 5.87 -0.71
N THR A 476 -15.33 4.86 -1.45
CA THR A 476 -15.94 4.48 -2.73
C THR A 476 -17.33 3.90 -2.52
N LYS A 477 -18.30 4.24 -3.37
CA LYS A 477 -19.65 3.65 -3.34
C LYS A 477 -19.61 2.17 -3.73
N GLN A 478 -20.32 1.32 -2.98
CA GLN A 478 -20.37 -0.12 -3.24
C GLN A 478 -20.99 -0.41 -4.61
N THR A 479 -22.05 0.31 -5.00
CA THR A 479 -22.73 0.13 -6.29
C THR A 479 -21.83 0.45 -7.48
N THR A 480 -21.00 1.49 -7.37
CA THR A 480 -20.00 1.82 -8.38
C THR A 480 -18.98 0.70 -8.51
N PHE A 481 -18.40 0.25 -7.39
CA PHE A 481 -17.43 -0.85 -7.42
C PHE A 481 -18.04 -2.13 -7.99
N ASP A 482 -19.24 -2.52 -7.57
CA ASP A 482 -19.91 -3.74 -8.04
C ASP A 482 -20.20 -3.68 -9.54
N ARG A 483 -20.66 -2.53 -10.06
CA ARG A 483 -20.98 -2.35 -11.48
C ARG A 483 -19.72 -2.43 -12.35
N GLU A 484 -18.68 -1.66 -12.03
CA GLU A 484 -17.45 -1.64 -12.82
C GLU A 484 -16.72 -2.99 -12.75
N SER A 485 -16.68 -3.61 -11.55
CA SER A 485 -16.08 -4.93 -11.35
C SER A 485 -16.81 -6.01 -12.13
N LEU A 486 -18.15 -6.01 -12.11
CA LEU A 486 -18.96 -6.95 -12.88
C LEU A 486 -18.70 -6.80 -14.38
N ALA A 487 -18.76 -5.57 -14.92
CA ALA A 487 -18.60 -5.31 -16.34
C ALA A 487 -17.23 -5.81 -16.85
N LEU A 488 -16.16 -5.43 -16.16
CA LEU A 488 -14.80 -5.81 -16.56
C LEU A 488 -14.57 -7.32 -16.41
N HIS A 489 -15.04 -7.93 -15.31
CA HIS A 489 -14.86 -9.35 -15.08
C HIS A 489 -15.64 -10.21 -16.09
N SER A 490 -16.91 -9.86 -16.37
CA SER A 490 -17.72 -10.60 -17.36
C SER A 490 -17.12 -10.52 -18.76
N ALA A 491 -16.61 -9.34 -19.15
CA ALA A 491 -15.97 -9.16 -20.45
C ALA A 491 -14.67 -9.97 -20.55
N ALA A 492 -13.86 -9.99 -19.49
CA ALA A 492 -12.62 -10.77 -19.43
C ALA A 492 -12.86 -12.30 -19.46
N GLU A 493 -13.89 -12.78 -18.76
CA GLU A 493 -14.29 -14.20 -18.82
C GLU A 493 -14.76 -14.58 -20.21
N ARG A 494 -15.56 -13.74 -20.87
CA ARG A 494 -16.04 -13.97 -22.24
C ARG A 494 -14.90 -13.96 -23.25
N LEU A 495 -13.91 -13.07 -23.11
CA LEU A 495 -12.68 -13.11 -23.91
C LEU A 495 -11.93 -14.42 -23.72
N SER A 496 -11.74 -14.85 -22.47
CA SER A 496 -11.03 -16.10 -22.16
C SER A 496 -11.77 -17.36 -22.67
N ALA A 497 -13.09 -17.29 -22.80
CA ALA A 497 -13.90 -18.34 -23.38
C ALA A 497 -13.83 -18.38 -24.92
N LEU A 498 -13.58 -17.23 -25.57
CA LEU A 498 -13.40 -17.14 -27.02
C LEU A 498 -11.98 -17.54 -27.45
N ASP A 499 -10.98 -17.14 -26.67
CA ASP A 499 -9.57 -17.41 -26.90
C ASP A 499 -8.90 -17.77 -25.57
N ASN A 500 -8.53 -19.03 -25.41
CA ASN A 500 -7.88 -19.57 -24.22
C ASN A 500 -6.34 -19.49 -24.28
N GLY A 501 -5.79 -18.80 -25.29
CA GLY A 501 -4.35 -18.67 -25.52
C GLY A 501 -3.64 -17.73 -24.53
N PHE A 502 -2.34 -17.54 -24.78
CA PHE A 502 -1.51 -16.63 -23.99
C PHE A 502 -1.42 -15.24 -24.65
N TRP A 503 -2.41 -14.40 -24.39
CA TRP A 503 -2.50 -13.04 -24.94
C TRP A 503 -2.46 -11.98 -23.84
N ARG A 504 -2.14 -10.74 -24.23
CA ARG A 504 -2.39 -9.55 -23.41
C ARG A 504 -3.69 -8.86 -23.81
N ALA A 505 -4.32 -8.21 -22.85
CA ALA A 505 -5.43 -7.32 -23.06
C ALA A 505 -5.37 -6.12 -22.12
N GLU A 506 -6.04 -5.05 -22.53
CA GLU A 506 -6.18 -3.83 -21.75
C GLU A 506 -7.62 -3.35 -21.73
N SER A 507 -7.86 -2.35 -20.88
CA SER A 507 -9.09 -1.56 -20.86
C SER A 507 -8.72 -0.09 -21.06
N THR A 508 -9.52 0.68 -21.80
CA THR A 508 -9.44 2.16 -21.73
C THR A 508 -10.19 2.70 -20.51
N ASN A 509 -11.05 1.88 -19.93
CA ASN A 509 -11.94 2.23 -18.84
C ASN A 509 -11.37 1.69 -17.53
N HIS A 510 -10.92 2.60 -16.66
CA HIS A 510 -10.32 2.24 -15.38
C HIS A 510 -11.10 2.86 -14.22
N LEU A 511 -11.53 2.02 -13.29
CA LEU A 511 -11.87 2.46 -11.94
C LEU A 511 -10.60 2.89 -11.20
N LYS A 512 -9.54 2.05 -11.25
CA LYS A 512 -8.19 2.32 -10.74
C LYS A 512 -7.15 1.57 -11.57
N SER A 513 -5.88 1.89 -11.34
CA SER A 513 -4.78 1.40 -12.18
C SER A 513 -4.44 -0.09 -12.05
N ASN A 514 -5.11 -0.84 -11.17
CA ASN A 514 -4.87 -2.28 -10.97
C ASN A 514 -6.05 -3.15 -11.45
N ASP A 515 -6.92 -2.61 -12.29
CA ASP A 515 -8.09 -3.32 -12.81
C ASP A 515 -7.73 -4.61 -13.57
N ASN A 516 -6.53 -4.70 -14.14
CA ASN A 516 -6.00 -5.94 -14.72
C ASN A 516 -5.93 -7.09 -13.70
N LEU A 517 -5.53 -6.82 -12.46
CA LEU A 517 -5.54 -7.81 -11.37
C LEU A 517 -6.95 -8.15 -10.90
N LEU A 518 -7.91 -7.21 -11.02
CA LEU A 518 -9.32 -7.51 -10.75
C LEU A 518 -9.85 -8.54 -11.73
N ALA A 519 -9.60 -8.33 -13.02
CA ALA A 519 -10.20 -9.11 -14.09
C ALA A 519 -9.36 -10.31 -14.53
N GLY A 520 -8.13 -10.45 -14.02
CA GLY A 520 -7.19 -11.50 -14.42
C GLY A 520 -6.57 -11.27 -15.81
N LEU A 521 -6.65 -10.04 -16.33
CA LEU A 521 -6.11 -9.64 -17.63
C LEU A 521 -4.58 -9.48 -17.55
N ARG A 522 -3.89 -9.90 -18.61
CA ARG A 522 -2.44 -9.71 -18.77
C ARG A 522 -2.22 -8.38 -19.49
N GLY A 523 -1.61 -7.38 -18.85
CA GLY A 523 -1.67 -6.00 -19.37
C GLY A 523 -0.48 -5.11 -19.04
N LEU A 524 -0.61 -3.86 -19.47
CA LEU A 524 0.30 -2.71 -19.36
C LEU A 524 -0.06 -1.76 -18.20
N SER A 525 -1.28 -1.82 -17.70
CA SER A 525 -1.73 -1.06 -16.53
C SER A 525 -1.33 -1.78 -15.23
N GLY A 526 -0.95 -1.01 -14.22
CA GLY A 526 -0.62 -1.53 -12.88
C GLY A 526 -0.09 -0.46 -11.94
N SER A 527 -0.30 -0.62 -10.63
CA SER A 527 0.30 0.23 -9.60
C SER A 527 0.72 -0.54 -8.37
N THR A 528 1.99 -0.41 -7.99
CA THR A 528 2.52 -1.02 -6.78
C THR A 528 3.81 -0.35 -6.34
N SER A 529 4.06 -0.32 -5.03
CA SER A 529 5.32 0.17 -4.44
C SER A 529 6.57 -0.62 -4.82
N THR A 530 6.42 -1.72 -5.55
CA THR A 530 7.50 -2.63 -6.00
C THR A 530 7.63 -2.65 -7.52
N LEU A 531 7.04 -1.67 -8.22
CA LEU A 531 7.07 -1.63 -9.67
C LEU A 531 8.46 -1.24 -10.16
N HIS A 532 8.91 -1.89 -11.24
CA HIS A 532 10.25 -1.69 -11.78
C HIS A 532 10.39 -0.32 -12.46
N THR A 533 11.35 0.50 -11.99
CA THR A 533 11.60 1.84 -12.56
C THR A 533 11.86 1.79 -14.06
N ALA A 534 12.59 0.78 -14.53
CA ALA A 534 12.89 0.61 -15.94
C ALA A 534 11.62 0.44 -16.79
N SER A 535 10.64 -0.35 -16.32
CA SER A 535 9.36 -0.56 -17.01
C SER A 535 8.55 0.72 -17.07
N ILE A 536 8.52 1.49 -15.96
CA ILE A 536 7.86 2.80 -15.92
C ILE A 536 8.48 3.73 -16.97
N ASN A 537 9.80 3.82 -17.00
CA ASN A 537 10.52 4.70 -17.93
C ASN A 537 10.28 4.29 -19.38
N PHE A 538 10.36 3.00 -19.69
CA PHE A 538 10.13 2.49 -21.04
C PHE A 538 8.69 2.76 -21.52
N LEU A 539 7.69 2.42 -20.70
CA LEU A 539 6.28 2.67 -21.04
C LEU A 539 6.01 4.17 -21.22
N SER A 540 6.63 5.02 -20.39
CA SER A 540 6.58 6.49 -20.54
C SER A 540 7.18 6.95 -21.87
N GLN A 541 8.35 6.43 -22.23
CA GLN A 541 9.07 6.79 -23.45
C GLN A 541 8.30 6.44 -24.73
N ILE A 542 7.49 5.37 -24.72
CA ILE A 542 6.65 4.97 -25.87
C ILE A 542 5.24 5.55 -25.82
N GLY A 543 4.96 6.44 -24.87
CA GLY A 543 3.72 7.23 -24.85
C GLY A 543 2.57 6.65 -24.05
N LEU A 544 2.80 5.75 -23.08
CA LEU A 544 1.82 5.40 -22.05
C LEU A 544 2.05 6.25 -20.79
N PRO A 545 1.01 6.77 -20.12
CA PRO A 545 1.18 7.56 -18.90
C PRO A 545 1.73 6.69 -17.76
N SER A 546 3.04 6.79 -17.56
CA SER A 546 3.78 5.99 -16.60
C SER A 546 4.74 6.88 -15.82
N ARG A 547 4.58 6.90 -14.49
CA ARG A 547 5.43 7.68 -13.57
C ARG A 547 5.30 7.15 -12.14
N TRP A 548 6.30 7.42 -11.32
CA TRP A 548 6.35 7.09 -9.88
C TRP A 548 6.30 5.59 -9.59
N HIS A 549 5.12 5.00 -9.55
CA HIS A 549 4.89 3.61 -9.17
C HIS A 549 3.64 3.04 -9.86
N ARG A 550 3.36 3.56 -11.06
CA ARG A 550 2.13 3.31 -11.79
C ARG A 550 2.33 3.45 -13.30
N SER A 551 1.64 2.60 -14.04
CA SER A 551 1.32 2.77 -15.47
C SER A 551 -0.18 2.60 -15.66
N LEU A 552 -0.74 3.32 -16.63
CA LEU A 552 -2.18 3.28 -16.94
C LEU A 552 -2.38 3.32 -18.45
N TYR A 553 -3.22 2.45 -18.98
CA TYR A 553 -3.59 2.47 -20.38
C TYR A 553 -4.81 3.39 -20.60
N CYS A 554 -4.63 4.58 -21.14
CA CYS A 554 -5.73 5.54 -21.29
C CYS A 554 -5.96 6.05 -22.71
N SER A 555 -5.12 5.66 -23.67
CA SER A 555 -5.28 5.98 -25.08
C SER A 555 -4.78 4.81 -25.90
N VAL A 556 -5.49 4.51 -26.97
CA VAL A 556 -5.10 3.46 -27.93
C VAL A 556 -3.86 3.91 -28.69
N ASN A 557 -2.94 2.97 -28.94
CA ASN A 557 -1.82 3.19 -29.83
C ASN A 557 -1.55 1.89 -30.62
N PRO A 558 -2.05 1.78 -31.87
CA PRO A 558 -2.03 0.54 -32.63
C PRO A 558 -0.63 -0.05 -32.82
N LEU A 559 0.41 0.80 -32.87
CA LEU A 559 1.77 0.32 -32.99
C LEU A 559 2.28 -0.31 -31.68
N THR A 560 2.16 0.39 -30.55
CA THR A 560 2.67 -0.14 -29.28
C THR A 560 1.84 -1.33 -28.80
N ASP A 561 0.53 -1.31 -29.07
CA ASP A 561 -0.37 -2.40 -28.78
C ASP A 561 0.05 -3.65 -29.55
N ALA A 562 0.36 -3.49 -30.86
CA ALA A 562 0.86 -4.58 -31.68
C ALA A 562 2.22 -5.11 -31.20
N LEU A 563 3.19 -4.21 -30.98
CA LEU A 563 4.55 -4.57 -30.59
C LEU A 563 4.65 -5.21 -29.19
N LEU A 564 3.75 -4.87 -28.28
CA LEU A 564 3.69 -5.43 -26.92
C LEU A 564 2.75 -6.64 -26.81
N GLY A 565 2.02 -6.98 -27.88
CA GLY A 565 1.14 -8.13 -27.95
C GLY A 565 -0.21 -7.95 -27.24
N VAL A 566 -0.71 -6.71 -27.17
CA VAL A 566 -2.09 -6.40 -26.73
C VAL A 566 -3.04 -6.85 -27.84
N ARG A 567 -3.58 -8.06 -27.68
CA ARG A 567 -4.48 -8.71 -28.64
C ARG A 567 -5.91 -8.23 -28.49
N TYR A 568 -6.36 -8.01 -27.25
CA TYR A 568 -7.73 -7.60 -26.97
C TYR A 568 -7.79 -6.27 -26.23
N LEU A 569 -8.82 -5.50 -26.52
CA LEU A 569 -9.07 -4.22 -25.85
C LEU A 569 -10.54 -4.11 -25.45
N LEU A 570 -10.77 -3.66 -24.22
CA LEU A 570 -12.09 -3.34 -23.69
C LEU A 570 -12.28 -1.82 -23.62
N SER A 571 -13.38 -1.31 -24.14
CA SER A 571 -13.67 0.13 -24.15
C SER A 571 -15.17 0.42 -24.18
N ASP A 572 -15.60 1.54 -23.61
CA ASP A 572 -16.95 2.07 -23.82
C ASP A 572 -17.08 2.88 -25.12
N ALA A 573 -15.95 3.21 -25.76
CA ALA A 573 -15.87 3.96 -27.00
C ALA A 573 -15.66 3.03 -28.19
N GLU A 574 -15.97 3.55 -29.39
CA GLU A 574 -15.63 2.87 -30.64
C GLU A 574 -14.16 3.11 -30.99
N ILE A 575 -13.49 2.04 -31.44
CA ILE A 575 -12.05 2.06 -31.74
C ILE A 575 -11.86 1.60 -33.19
N ALA A 576 -11.68 2.56 -34.09
CA ALA A 576 -11.59 2.31 -35.52
C ALA A 576 -10.43 1.41 -35.96
N PHE A 577 -9.37 1.29 -35.15
CA PHE A 577 -8.21 0.45 -35.46
C PHE A 577 -8.49 -1.04 -35.39
N TYR A 578 -9.49 -1.45 -34.61
CA TYR A 578 -9.64 -2.84 -34.15
C TYR A 578 -10.98 -3.42 -34.56
N THR A 579 -11.01 -4.75 -34.67
CA THR A 579 -12.20 -5.48 -35.10
C THR A 579 -13.13 -5.65 -33.89
N PRO A 580 -14.39 -5.16 -33.93
CA PRO A 580 -15.32 -5.37 -32.83
C PRO A 580 -15.69 -6.86 -32.72
N LEU A 581 -15.72 -7.38 -31.50
CA LEU A 581 -16.06 -8.77 -31.21
C LEU A 581 -17.45 -8.90 -30.58
N PHE A 582 -17.66 -8.20 -29.46
CA PHE A 582 -18.92 -8.22 -28.71
C PHE A 582 -19.04 -7.02 -27.79
N GLU A 583 -20.25 -6.82 -27.25
CA GLU A 583 -20.52 -5.89 -26.16
C GLU A 583 -21.05 -6.67 -24.96
N GLU A 584 -20.58 -6.33 -23.75
CA GLU A 584 -20.92 -6.96 -22.48
C GLU A 584 -21.01 -5.88 -21.39
N ASN A 585 -22.18 -5.72 -20.76
CA ASN A 585 -22.38 -4.77 -19.65
C ASN A 585 -21.88 -3.32 -19.94
N GLY A 586 -22.01 -2.86 -21.18
CA GLY A 586 -21.58 -1.52 -21.61
C GLY A 586 -20.10 -1.39 -22.00
N LEU A 587 -19.33 -2.48 -21.96
CA LEU A 587 -17.98 -2.55 -22.50
C LEU A 587 -17.99 -3.31 -23.83
N ARG A 588 -17.41 -2.69 -24.86
CA ARG A 588 -17.14 -3.32 -26.16
C ARG A 588 -15.76 -3.94 -26.16
N ALA A 589 -15.69 -5.18 -26.61
CA ALA A 589 -14.45 -5.92 -26.82
C ALA A 589 -14.02 -5.82 -28.28
N PHE A 590 -12.73 -5.55 -28.48
CA PHE A 590 -12.11 -5.45 -29.80
C PHE A 590 -10.90 -6.38 -29.90
N GLU A 591 -10.63 -6.86 -31.11
CA GLU A 591 -9.42 -7.61 -31.46
C GLU A 591 -8.47 -6.74 -32.29
N ASN A 592 -7.22 -6.69 -31.86
CA ASN A 592 -6.10 -6.14 -32.60
C ASN A 592 -5.52 -7.22 -33.55
N PRO A 593 -5.76 -7.12 -34.87
CA PRO A 593 -5.30 -8.14 -35.81
C PRO A 593 -3.77 -8.18 -35.94
N ASP A 594 -3.10 -7.06 -35.67
CA ASP A 594 -1.66 -6.87 -35.87
C ASP A 594 -0.83 -7.24 -34.61
N ALA A 595 -1.48 -7.71 -33.54
CA ALA A 595 -0.80 -8.09 -32.31
C ALA A 595 0.24 -9.20 -32.50
N LEU A 596 1.51 -8.89 -32.17
CA LEU A 596 2.60 -9.86 -32.17
C LEU A 596 2.53 -10.76 -30.93
N SER A 597 3.14 -11.94 -31.05
CA SER A 597 3.43 -12.78 -29.87
C SER A 597 4.35 -12.06 -28.87
N LEU A 598 4.44 -12.58 -27.64
CA LEU A 598 5.33 -12.04 -26.61
C LEU A 598 6.81 -12.15 -26.98
N VAL A 599 7.16 -13.08 -27.88
CA VAL A 599 8.52 -13.31 -28.34
C VAL A 599 8.59 -13.23 -29.85
N TYR A 600 9.47 -12.40 -30.38
CA TYR A 600 9.74 -12.29 -31.82
C TYR A 600 11.16 -11.80 -32.10
N GLY A 601 11.66 -12.08 -33.29
CA GLY A 601 12.99 -11.71 -33.73
C GLY A 601 13.11 -10.22 -34.05
N VAL A 602 14.24 -9.63 -33.69
CA VAL A 602 14.54 -8.20 -33.86
C VAL A 602 15.96 -7.99 -34.37
N ALA A 603 16.18 -6.93 -35.14
CA ALA A 603 17.52 -6.59 -35.64
C ALA A 603 18.40 -5.99 -34.54
N ASN A 604 17.88 -5.03 -33.77
CA ASN A 604 18.60 -4.36 -32.69
C ASN A 604 17.81 -4.39 -31.39
N THR A 605 18.51 -4.24 -30.26
CA THR A 605 17.95 -4.29 -28.90
C THR A 605 18.09 -2.95 -28.16
N ALA A 606 18.41 -1.86 -28.85
CA ALA A 606 18.57 -0.55 -28.23
C ALA A 606 18.15 0.57 -29.19
N PHE A 607 17.66 1.67 -28.62
CA PHE A 607 17.55 2.97 -29.29
C PHE A 607 17.85 4.08 -28.27
N LEU A 608 18.21 5.27 -28.77
CA LEU A 608 18.37 6.45 -27.93
C LEU A 608 17.02 7.19 -27.82
N PRO A 609 16.38 7.24 -26.64
CA PRO A 609 15.11 7.92 -26.48
C PRO A 609 15.26 9.45 -26.54
N THR A 610 14.24 10.12 -27.04
CA THR A 610 14.01 11.57 -26.92
C THR A 610 12.88 11.82 -25.92
N VAL A 611 12.56 13.10 -25.69
CA VAL A 611 11.40 13.51 -24.91
C VAL A 611 10.06 13.26 -25.62
N ASN A 612 10.09 12.93 -26.91
CA ASN A 612 8.89 12.84 -27.76
C ASN A 612 8.50 11.38 -28.03
N PRO A 613 7.36 10.90 -27.50
CA PRO A 613 6.97 9.50 -27.60
C PRO A 613 6.68 9.03 -29.02
N ALA A 614 6.19 9.88 -29.92
CA ALA A 614 5.96 9.52 -31.32
C ALA A 614 7.29 9.24 -32.05
N ILE A 615 8.31 10.06 -31.78
CA ILE A 615 9.67 9.84 -32.30
C ILE A 615 10.28 8.56 -31.71
N ASN A 616 10.10 8.33 -30.40
CA ASN A 616 10.55 7.11 -29.75
C ASN A 616 9.90 5.85 -30.33
N CYS A 617 8.60 5.90 -30.64
CA CYS A 617 7.90 4.81 -31.31
C CYS A 617 8.52 4.48 -32.68
N ASN A 618 8.83 5.50 -33.50
CA ASN A 618 9.50 5.30 -34.78
C ASN A 618 10.93 4.75 -34.63
N ARG A 619 11.70 5.29 -33.68
CA ARG A 619 13.06 4.81 -33.39
C ARG A 619 13.05 3.38 -32.90
N TRP A 620 12.08 3.03 -32.07
CA TRP A 620 11.90 1.67 -31.59
C TRP A 620 11.55 0.74 -32.76
N LEU A 621 10.54 1.07 -33.58
CA LEU A 621 10.18 0.29 -34.76
C LEU A 621 11.36 0.12 -35.74
N SER A 622 12.09 1.19 -36.01
CA SER A 622 13.27 1.16 -36.87
C SER A 622 14.38 0.27 -36.31
N ALA A 623 14.62 0.33 -35.00
CA ALA A 623 15.59 -0.54 -34.33
C ALA A 623 15.18 -2.01 -34.42
N LEU A 624 13.90 -2.32 -34.24
CA LEU A 624 13.35 -3.68 -34.36
C LEU A 624 13.52 -4.23 -35.78
N CYS A 625 13.24 -3.42 -36.81
CA CYS A 625 13.34 -3.83 -38.21
C CYS A 625 14.78 -3.81 -38.77
N GLY A 626 15.66 -3.00 -38.18
CA GLY A 626 17.02 -2.77 -38.68
C GLY A 626 17.09 -1.78 -39.85
N THR A 627 15.95 -1.18 -40.22
CA THR A 627 15.79 -0.21 -41.30
C THR A 627 14.95 0.96 -40.84
N GLU A 628 15.23 2.16 -41.36
CA GLU A 628 14.43 3.35 -41.04
C GLU A 628 12.97 3.16 -41.45
N THR A 629 12.10 3.14 -40.45
CA THR A 629 10.68 2.82 -40.60
C THR A 629 9.87 3.72 -39.67
N ASN A 630 9.08 4.62 -40.26
CA ASN A 630 8.32 5.63 -39.53
C ASN A 630 6.82 5.29 -39.60
N ALA A 631 6.23 4.99 -38.45
CA ALA A 631 4.79 4.78 -38.29
C ALA A 631 4.05 6.07 -37.92
N PHE A 632 4.73 7.04 -37.31
CA PHE A 632 4.20 8.35 -36.96
C PHE A 632 4.90 9.43 -37.77
N LEU A 633 4.19 10.07 -38.69
CA LEU A 633 4.73 11.15 -39.52
C LEU A 633 4.35 12.50 -38.91
N PRO A 634 5.30 13.41 -38.66
CA PRO A 634 4.98 14.72 -38.10
C PRO A 634 4.12 15.52 -39.09
N LEU A 635 3.06 16.13 -38.58
CA LEU A 635 2.24 17.08 -39.33
C LEU A 635 2.71 18.52 -39.09
N PRO A 636 2.49 19.44 -40.04
CA PRO A 636 2.76 20.85 -39.84
C PRO A 636 1.98 21.41 -38.65
N GLU A 637 2.66 22.14 -37.77
CA GLU A 637 2.02 22.91 -36.72
C GLU A 637 1.26 24.11 -37.33
N GLY A 638 0.01 24.28 -36.91
CA GLY A 638 -0.83 25.42 -37.25
C GLY A 638 -0.65 26.58 -36.27
N SER A 639 -1.75 27.28 -36.01
CA SER A 639 -1.79 28.36 -35.02
C SER A 639 -1.81 27.82 -33.58
N THR A 640 -1.13 28.52 -32.67
CA THR A 640 -1.28 28.34 -31.23
C THR A 640 -2.06 29.53 -30.67
N LEU A 641 -3.25 29.28 -30.13
CA LEU A 641 -4.10 30.29 -29.51
C LEU A 641 -4.06 30.13 -28.00
N MET A 642 -4.02 31.23 -27.27
CA MET A 642 -4.04 31.21 -25.80
C MET A 642 -5.00 32.26 -25.26
N GLY A 643 -5.71 31.94 -24.18
CA GLY A 643 -6.64 32.84 -23.50
C GLY A 643 -6.54 32.66 -21.99
N GLY A 644 -6.74 33.74 -21.23
CA GLY A 644 -6.70 33.71 -19.75
C GLY A 644 -5.33 33.37 -19.13
N CYS A 645 -4.29 33.12 -19.92
CA CYS A 645 -2.94 32.78 -19.45
C CYS A 645 -1.87 33.74 -19.99
N SER A 646 -0.70 33.74 -19.34
CA SER A 646 0.56 34.29 -19.82
C SER A 646 1.49 33.13 -20.23
N ALA A 647 2.44 33.40 -21.12
CA ALA A 647 3.42 32.43 -21.57
C ALA A 647 4.83 33.00 -21.44
N TYR A 648 5.78 32.19 -21.00
CA TYR A 648 7.21 32.51 -20.99
C TYR A 648 8.04 31.24 -21.23
N THR A 649 9.29 31.41 -21.65
CA THR A 649 10.24 30.31 -21.78
C THR A 649 11.15 30.27 -20.57
N SER A 650 11.24 29.13 -19.89
CA SER A 650 12.15 28.91 -18.77
C SER A 650 13.57 28.59 -19.24
N ALA A 651 14.53 28.60 -18.31
CA ALA A 651 15.96 28.44 -18.60
C ALA A 651 16.33 27.09 -19.25
N ASP A 652 15.51 26.06 -19.04
CA ASP A 652 15.62 24.72 -19.62
C ASP A 652 14.94 24.59 -21.00
N ASN A 653 14.62 25.72 -21.65
CA ASN A 653 13.94 25.77 -22.95
C ASN A 653 12.53 25.14 -22.94
N THR A 654 11.85 25.20 -21.79
CA THR A 654 10.46 24.78 -21.62
C THR A 654 9.54 26.00 -21.76
N LEU A 655 8.49 25.88 -22.57
CA LEU A 655 7.43 26.88 -22.69
C LEU A 655 6.41 26.64 -21.58
N VAL A 656 6.18 27.67 -20.76
CA VAL A 656 5.33 27.61 -19.57
C VAL A 656 4.14 28.54 -19.76
N TYR A 657 2.93 27.98 -19.68
CA TYR A 657 1.67 28.70 -19.70
C TYR A 657 1.09 28.75 -18.28
N LEU A 658 0.86 29.95 -17.75
CA LEU A 658 0.32 30.18 -16.41
C LEU A 658 -0.97 31.01 -16.47
N PRO A 659 -2.01 30.68 -15.67
CA PRO A 659 -3.19 31.52 -15.53
C PRO A 659 -2.84 32.95 -15.09
N LYS A 660 -3.49 33.96 -15.69
CA LYS A 660 -3.29 35.38 -15.33
C LYS A 660 -3.95 35.74 -14.01
N THR A 661 -5.15 35.21 -13.78
CA THR A 661 -5.93 35.38 -12.54
C THR A 661 -6.63 34.07 -12.19
N ALA A 662 -6.92 33.85 -10.90
CA ALA A 662 -7.62 32.66 -10.42
C ALA A 662 -9.03 32.50 -11.01
N ASP A 663 -9.71 33.60 -11.35
CA ASP A 663 -11.08 33.59 -11.87
C ASP A 663 -11.17 33.46 -13.41
N SER A 664 -10.04 33.45 -14.11
CA SER A 664 -10.01 33.36 -15.58
C SER A 664 -9.89 31.93 -16.08
N THR A 665 -10.72 31.54 -17.06
CA THR A 665 -10.55 30.27 -17.78
C THR A 665 -9.30 30.33 -18.65
N ALA A 666 -8.20 29.79 -18.12
CA ALA A 666 -6.91 29.73 -18.80
C ALA A 666 -6.86 28.51 -19.75
N PHE A 667 -6.57 28.75 -21.03
CA PHE A 667 -6.47 27.69 -22.02
C PHE A 667 -5.38 27.96 -23.06
N VAL A 668 -4.92 26.87 -23.68
CA VAL A 668 -4.05 26.86 -24.86
C VAL A 668 -4.65 25.91 -25.89
N THR A 669 -4.74 26.35 -27.14
CA THR A 669 -5.23 25.56 -28.27
C THR A 669 -4.13 25.42 -29.29
N PHE A 670 -3.82 24.17 -29.64
CA PHE A 670 -2.94 23.81 -30.74
C PHE A 670 -3.79 23.41 -31.94
N THR A 671 -3.39 23.82 -33.15
CA THR A 671 -4.11 23.47 -34.38
C THR A 671 -3.17 22.85 -35.40
N THR A 672 -3.72 22.03 -36.28
CA THR A 672 -3.05 21.50 -37.47
C THR A 672 -4.08 21.28 -38.57
N THR A 673 -3.62 21.02 -39.80
CA THR A 673 -4.47 20.61 -40.91
C THR A 673 -4.07 19.21 -41.36
N ALA A 674 -5.05 18.31 -41.47
CA ALA A 674 -4.83 16.98 -41.96
C ALA A 674 -4.37 17.03 -43.44
N VAL A 675 -3.14 16.58 -43.72
CA VAL A 675 -2.57 16.62 -45.08
C VAL A 675 -3.13 15.53 -46.00
N CYS A 676 -3.65 14.45 -45.42
CA CYS A 676 -4.35 13.37 -46.11
C CYS A 676 -5.41 12.76 -45.17
N ALA A 677 -6.29 11.93 -45.72
CA ALA A 677 -7.20 11.16 -44.89
C ALA A 677 -6.42 10.16 -44.03
N GLY A 678 -6.69 10.11 -42.73
CA GLY A 678 -5.96 9.23 -41.82
C GLY A 678 -6.17 9.51 -40.34
N ASP A 679 -5.59 8.64 -39.53
CA ASP A 679 -5.70 8.67 -38.08
C ASP A 679 -4.62 9.57 -37.47
N LEU A 680 -5.03 10.52 -36.63
CA LEU A 680 -4.14 11.50 -36.05
C LEU A 680 -3.91 11.29 -34.56
N PHE A 681 -2.72 11.67 -34.11
CA PHE A 681 -2.28 11.59 -32.73
C PHE A 681 -1.73 12.92 -32.26
N PHE A 682 -1.94 13.20 -30.98
CA PHE A 682 -1.37 14.34 -30.28
C PHE A 682 -0.41 13.86 -29.19
N THR A 683 0.76 14.47 -29.12
CA THR A 683 1.72 14.26 -28.05
C THR A 683 2.07 15.59 -27.40
N LEU A 684 2.34 15.55 -26.09
CA LEU A 684 2.71 16.75 -25.33
C LEU A 684 4.04 16.54 -24.61
N PRO A 685 5.20 16.57 -25.30
CA PRO A 685 6.49 16.38 -24.64
C PRO A 685 6.69 17.43 -23.54
N ALA A 686 6.67 16.99 -22.28
CA ALA A 686 6.60 17.90 -21.14
C ALA A 686 7.31 17.32 -19.91
N PRO A 687 8.06 18.15 -19.15
CA PRO A 687 8.62 17.71 -17.87
C PRO A 687 7.52 17.48 -16.81
N MET A 688 6.50 18.35 -16.79
CA MET A 688 5.36 18.27 -15.87
C MET A 688 4.21 19.17 -16.32
N THR A 689 3.02 18.61 -16.55
CA THR A 689 1.81 19.36 -16.95
C THR A 689 0.74 19.26 -15.88
N ALA A 690 0.00 20.34 -15.66
CA ALA A 690 -1.23 20.34 -14.87
C ALA A 690 -2.31 19.43 -15.47
N PRO A 691 -3.28 18.95 -14.67
CA PRO A 691 -4.49 18.35 -15.22
C PRO A 691 -5.20 19.37 -16.14
N VAL A 692 -5.64 18.92 -17.31
CA VAL A 692 -6.35 19.76 -18.27
C VAL A 692 -7.68 19.12 -18.67
N GLN A 693 -8.71 19.93 -18.85
CA GLN A 693 -9.88 19.52 -19.61
C GLN A 693 -9.50 19.57 -21.09
N LEU A 694 -9.54 18.41 -21.74
CA LEU A 694 -9.15 18.27 -23.15
C LEU A 694 -10.38 18.39 -24.04
N TYR A 695 -10.27 19.20 -25.08
CA TYR A 695 -11.26 19.32 -26.15
C TYR A 695 -10.59 19.05 -27.49
N ILE A 696 -11.23 18.21 -28.31
CA ILE A 696 -10.82 17.95 -29.69
C ILE A 696 -11.95 18.46 -30.59
N ASN A 697 -11.69 19.46 -31.42
CA ASN A 697 -12.71 20.13 -32.25
C ASN A 697 -13.96 20.51 -31.42
N GLU A 698 -13.72 21.19 -30.30
CA GLU A 698 -14.75 21.62 -29.33
C GLU A 698 -15.55 20.49 -28.64
N GLN A 699 -15.23 19.22 -28.89
CA GLN A 699 -15.80 18.09 -28.15
C GLN A 699 -14.97 17.77 -26.91
N TYR A 700 -15.61 17.76 -25.74
CA TYR A 700 -14.97 17.40 -24.48
C TYR A 700 -14.56 15.92 -24.45
N ARG A 701 -13.31 15.65 -24.06
CA ARG A 701 -12.73 14.30 -23.97
C ARG A 701 -12.39 13.85 -22.55
N GLY A 702 -12.63 14.68 -21.54
CA GLY A 702 -12.32 14.36 -20.16
C GLY A 702 -11.16 15.17 -19.59
N ILE A 703 -10.74 14.80 -18.39
CA ILE A 703 -9.56 15.35 -17.73
C ILE A 703 -8.35 14.48 -18.11
N HIS A 704 -7.36 15.11 -18.74
CA HIS A 704 -6.10 14.48 -19.13
C HIS A 704 -4.94 15.04 -18.28
N PHE A 705 -3.82 14.32 -18.26
CA PHE A 705 -2.60 14.71 -17.52
C PHE A 705 -2.77 14.88 -16.00
N ASP A 706 -3.80 14.26 -15.40
CA ASP A 706 -4.17 14.33 -13.97
C ASP A 706 -3.08 13.89 -12.97
N THR A 707 -1.94 13.37 -13.46
CA THR A 707 -0.79 12.97 -12.64
C THR A 707 0.55 13.40 -13.22
N SER A 708 0.55 14.46 -14.04
CA SER A 708 1.75 15.00 -14.69
C SER A 708 2.54 13.96 -15.48
N CYS A 709 1.84 13.00 -16.09
CA CYS A 709 2.41 12.05 -17.04
C CYS A 709 2.05 12.54 -18.43
N SER A 710 3.05 12.90 -19.24
CA SER A 710 2.83 13.08 -20.68
C SER A 710 2.63 11.71 -21.34
N TYR A 711 1.78 11.66 -22.37
CA TYR A 711 1.48 10.46 -23.13
C TYR A 711 0.89 10.82 -24.51
N MET A 712 0.77 9.84 -25.39
CA MET A 712 0.24 10.03 -26.73
C MET A 712 -1.27 9.81 -26.76
N ILE A 713 -2.01 10.74 -27.35
CA ILE A 713 -3.47 10.78 -27.38
C ILE A 713 -3.94 10.54 -28.81
N TYR A 714 -4.83 9.57 -29.00
CA TYR A 714 -5.51 9.37 -30.27
C TYR A 714 -6.58 10.44 -30.48
N LEU A 715 -6.50 11.18 -31.60
CA LEU A 715 -7.43 12.27 -31.90
C LEU A 715 -8.67 11.83 -32.69
N GLY A 716 -8.57 10.73 -33.42
CA GLY A 716 -9.60 10.28 -34.36
C GLY A 716 -9.09 10.21 -35.80
N HIS A 717 -10.01 9.84 -36.69
CA HIS A 717 -9.81 9.81 -38.13
C HIS A 717 -10.28 11.14 -38.75
N PHE A 718 -9.45 11.74 -39.61
CA PHE A 718 -9.74 13.02 -40.26
C PHE A 718 -9.57 12.90 -41.77
N GLN A 719 -10.34 13.69 -42.52
CA GLN A 719 -10.20 13.80 -43.98
C GLN A 719 -9.14 14.84 -44.37
N ALA A 720 -8.61 14.71 -45.59
CA ALA A 720 -7.65 15.68 -46.11
C ALA A 720 -8.24 17.10 -46.14
N GLY A 721 -7.48 18.07 -45.61
CA GLY A 721 -7.89 19.47 -45.51
C GLY A 721 -8.71 19.82 -44.26
N GLU A 722 -9.12 18.84 -43.44
CA GLU A 722 -9.82 19.14 -42.19
C GLU A 722 -8.88 19.80 -41.18
N GLU A 723 -9.36 20.87 -40.54
CA GLU A 723 -8.66 21.51 -39.43
C GLU A 723 -8.93 20.73 -38.14
N VAL A 724 -7.86 20.47 -37.40
CA VAL A 724 -7.90 19.77 -36.12
C VAL A 724 -7.38 20.69 -35.05
N SER A 725 -8.16 20.82 -33.98
CA SER A 725 -7.88 21.68 -32.83
C SER A 725 -7.86 20.85 -31.54
N VAL A 726 -6.78 21.01 -30.77
CA VAL A 726 -6.62 20.41 -29.44
C VAL A 726 -6.55 21.54 -28.44
N ARG A 727 -7.64 21.76 -27.72
CA ARG A 727 -7.78 22.80 -26.70
C ARG A 727 -7.64 22.20 -25.32
N MET A 728 -6.69 22.72 -24.55
CA MET A 728 -6.41 22.34 -23.19
C MET A 728 -6.80 23.49 -22.25
N ILE A 729 -7.82 23.27 -21.44
CA ILE A 729 -8.23 24.20 -20.39
C ILE A 729 -7.61 23.75 -19.08
N MET A 730 -6.89 24.64 -18.38
CA MET A 730 -6.23 24.33 -17.12
C MET A 730 -7.27 24.05 -16.03
N ALA A 731 -7.26 22.85 -15.45
CA ALA A 731 -8.20 22.47 -14.40
C ALA A 731 -7.77 22.91 -13.00
N ASP A 732 -6.49 23.27 -12.82
CA ASP A 732 -5.92 23.80 -11.58
C ASP A 732 -5.25 25.15 -11.85
N HIS A 733 -5.77 26.21 -11.22
CA HIS A 733 -5.28 27.59 -11.40
C HIS A 733 -3.85 27.81 -10.86
N ASN A 734 -3.32 26.90 -10.05
CA ASN A 734 -2.01 27.01 -9.43
C ASN A 734 -0.92 26.21 -10.16
N ARG A 735 -1.27 25.44 -11.20
CA ARG A 735 -0.32 24.59 -11.92
C ARG A 735 -0.24 24.97 -13.39
N PRO A 736 0.97 25.25 -13.93
CA PRO A 736 1.14 25.58 -15.33
C PRO A 736 0.98 24.37 -16.27
N ILE A 737 0.72 24.66 -17.55
CA ILE A 737 1.04 23.76 -18.65
C ILE A 737 2.50 24.02 -19.05
N GLN A 738 3.33 22.98 -19.09
CA GLN A 738 4.74 23.09 -19.49
C GLN A 738 4.99 22.18 -20.69
N ILE A 739 5.72 22.66 -21.70
CA ILE A 739 5.97 21.93 -22.95
C ILE A 739 7.41 22.21 -23.41
N TYR A 740 8.13 21.19 -23.87
CA TYR A 740 9.45 21.42 -24.47
C TYR A 740 9.33 22.20 -25.77
N LYS A 741 10.09 23.29 -25.90
CA LYS A 741 10.04 24.15 -27.09
C LYS A 741 10.72 23.47 -28.28
N GLY A 742 10.09 23.56 -29.45
CA GLY A 742 10.62 23.02 -30.71
C GLY A 742 10.22 21.57 -30.99
N GLU A 743 9.39 20.98 -30.14
CA GLU A 743 8.80 19.67 -30.37
C GLU A 743 7.53 19.76 -31.23
N ASN A 744 7.32 18.75 -32.05
CA ASN A 744 6.11 18.59 -32.83
C ASN A 744 5.06 17.83 -32.01
N HIS A 745 3.79 18.25 -32.08
CA HIS A 745 2.68 17.71 -31.29
C HIS A 745 1.78 16.81 -32.11
N PHE A 746 1.58 17.09 -33.40
CA PHE A 746 0.63 16.37 -34.24
C PHE A 746 1.30 15.35 -35.15
N TYR A 747 0.81 14.12 -35.14
CA TYR A 747 1.34 13.05 -35.96
C TYR A 747 0.24 12.31 -36.72
N LEU A 748 0.50 11.99 -37.98
CA LEU A 748 -0.29 11.07 -38.78
C LEU A 748 0.22 9.64 -38.57
N TYR A 749 -0.69 8.70 -38.32
CA TYR A 749 -0.37 7.28 -38.28
C TYR A 749 -0.32 6.68 -39.68
N HIS A 750 0.88 6.35 -40.14
CA HIS A 750 1.14 5.74 -41.44
C HIS A 750 0.94 4.21 -41.37
N LYS A 751 -0.33 3.80 -41.34
CA LYS A 751 -0.76 2.39 -41.16
C LYS A 751 -0.05 1.40 -42.08
N ALA A 752 0.12 1.73 -43.37
CA ALA A 752 0.76 0.82 -44.32
C ALA A 752 2.23 0.50 -43.97
N ALA A 753 3.00 1.48 -43.50
CA ALA A 753 4.39 1.23 -43.07
C ALA A 753 4.44 0.41 -41.78
N ALA A 754 3.57 0.73 -40.82
CA ALA A 754 3.46 0.00 -39.57
C ALA A 754 3.09 -1.48 -39.81
N SER A 755 2.02 -1.74 -40.58
CA SER A 755 1.59 -3.11 -40.88
C SER A 755 2.64 -3.90 -41.66
N ASN A 756 3.34 -3.31 -42.62
CA ASN A 756 4.43 -3.99 -43.35
C ASN A 756 5.60 -4.38 -42.42
N ALA A 757 5.95 -3.49 -41.48
CA ALA A 757 6.98 -3.75 -40.48
C ALA A 757 6.55 -4.87 -39.52
N LEU A 758 5.31 -4.81 -39.02
CA LEU A 758 4.75 -5.82 -38.11
C LEU A 758 4.65 -7.19 -38.78
N LEU A 759 4.26 -7.25 -40.05
CA LEU A 759 4.27 -8.49 -40.85
C LEU A 759 5.69 -9.08 -40.94
N THR A 760 6.70 -8.25 -41.14
CA THR A 760 8.11 -8.69 -41.18
C THR A 760 8.55 -9.28 -39.82
N LEU A 761 8.25 -8.59 -38.72
CA LEU A 761 8.58 -9.07 -37.37
C LEU A 761 7.83 -10.37 -37.02
N SER A 762 6.57 -10.48 -37.46
CA SER A 762 5.71 -11.65 -37.21
C SER A 762 6.26 -12.96 -37.79
N ALA A 763 7.15 -12.89 -38.81
CA ALA A 763 7.72 -14.06 -39.47
C ALA A 763 8.59 -14.92 -38.55
N THR A 764 9.13 -14.34 -37.47
CA THR A 764 10.00 -15.03 -36.49
C THR A 764 9.35 -15.15 -35.11
N GLN A 765 8.05 -14.85 -35.01
CA GLN A 765 7.37 -14.86 -33.72
C GLN A 765 7.19 -16.27 -33.16
N MET A 766 7.26 -16.38 -31.85
CA MET A 766 7.04 -17.62 -31.14
C MET A 766 5.55 -17.97 -31.12
N ARG A 767 5.23 -19.20 -31.55
CA ARG A 767 3.93 -19.82 -31.32
C ARG A 767 3.90 -20.34 -29.90
N ILE A 768 3.25 -19.60 -29.01
CA ILE A 768 3.12 -19.97 -27.60
C ILE A 768 2.15 -21.13 -27.48
N ALA A 769 2.53 -22.17 -26.76
CA ALA A 769 1.68 -23.32 -26.49
C ALA A 769 0.61 -22.98 -25.44
N ASP A 770 -0.59 -23.54 -25.61
CA ASP A 770 -1.74 -23.34 -24.71
C ASP A 770 -1.49 -23.82 -23.27
N THR A 771 -0.49 -24.69 -23.07
CA THR A 771 -0.06 -25.15 -21.74
C THR A 771 0.78 -24.12 -20.96
N SER A 772 1.01 -22.94 -21.53
CA SER A 772 1.82 -21.90 -20.92
C SER A 772 1.13 -21.25 -19.72
N THR A 773 1.91 -20.89 -18.72
CA THR A 773 1.48 -20.27 -17.46
C THR A 773 2.29 -19.01 -17.19
N ASP A 774 1.89 -18.24 -16.18
CA ASP A 774 2.61 -17.01 -15.78
C ASP A 774 4.08 -17.26 -15.39
N THR A 775 4.48 -18.50 -15.06
CA THR A 775 5.85 -18.84 -14.68
C THR A 775 6.57 -19.77 -15.65
N HIS A 776 5.86 -20.25 -16.66
CA HIS A 776 6.42 -21.18 -17.64
C HIS A 776 5.75 -20.96 -18.98
N ILE A 777 6.45 -20.28 -19.89
CA ILE A 777 6.00 -20.07 -21.26
C ILE A 777 6.81 -21.00 -22.16
N THR A 778 6.12 -21.75 -23.01
CA THR A 778 6.74 -22.72 -23.92
C THR A 778 6.16 -22.58 -25.31
N GLY A 779 6.93 -22.92 -26.34
CA GLY A 779 6.48 -22.77 -27.71
C GLY A 779 7.59 -23.00 -28.72
N THR A 780 7.27 -22.82 -29.99
CA THR A 780 8.22 -22.98 -31.10
C THR A 780 8.34 -21.70 -31.90
N LEU A 781 9.51 -21.49 -32.48
CA LEU A 781 9.77 -20.40 -33.41
C LEU A 781 10.72 -20.85 -34.51
N THR A 782 10.75 -20.11 -35.61
CA THR A 782 11.64 -20.37 -36.73
C THR A 782 12.50 -19.15 -37.01
N THR A 783 13.81 -19.34 -37.08
CA THR A 783 14.79 -18.31 -37.44
C THR A 783 15.44 -18.64 -38.78
N THR A 784 15.69 -17.63 -39.60
CA THR A 784 16.39 -17.78 -40.90
C THR A 784 17.84 -17.30 -40.84
N ALA A 785 18.18 -16.48 -39.84
CA ALA A 785 19.52 -15.94 -39.63
C ALA A 785 20.21 -16.59 -38.42
N SER A 786 21.53 -16.72 -38.52
CA SER A 786 22.36 -17.09 -37.37
C SER A 786 22.47 -15.91 -36.40
N ASN A 787 22.57 -16.21 -35.10
CA ASN A 787 22.63 -15.20 -34.02
C ASN A 787 21.45 -14.21 -34.04
N GLN A 788 20.24 -14.70 -34.32
CA GLN A 788 19.04 -13.89 -34.30
C GLN A 788 18.72 -13.45 -32.87
N ASN A 789 18.64 -12.13 -32.65
CA ASN A 789 18.15 -11.60 -31.38
C ASN A 789 16.64 -11.77 -31.31
N MET A 790 16.17 -12.26 -30.17
CA MET A 790 14.76 -12.44 -29.84
C MET A 790 14.42 -11.48 -28.70
N LEU A 791 13.38 -10.67 -28.90
CA LEU A 791 12.82 -9.82 -27.86
C LEU A 791 11.74 -10.59 -27.13
N PHE A 792 11.76 -10.58 -25.80
CA PHE A 792 10.66 -11.01 -24.94
C PHE A 792 10.06 -9.77 -24.26
N THR A 793 8.81 -9.45 -24.56
CA THR A 793 8.16 -8.18 -24.17
C THR A 793 7.73 -8.11 -22.71
N VAL A 794 8.56 -8.63 -21.80
CA VAL A 794 8.42 -8.50 -20.34
C VAL A 794 9.61 -7.74 -19.76
N PRO A 795 9.47 -7.19 -18.55
CA PRO A 795 10.60 -6.54 -17.90
C PRO A 795 11.78 -7.49 -17.67
N THR A 796 12.99 -6.97 -17.85
CA THR A 796 14.23 -7.68 -17.52
C THR A 796 14.20 -8.08 -16.04
N ASP A 797 14.29 -9.39 -15.79
CA ASP A 797 14.38 -9.94 -14.45
C ASP A 797 15.35 -11.14 -14.49
N ARG A 798 16.35 -11.13 -13.60
CA ARG A 798 17.35 -12.20 -13.46
C ARG A 798 16.77 -13.57 -13.06
N ASN A 799 15.51 -13.59 -12.64
CA ASN A 799 14.75 -14.78 -12.27
C ASN A 799 14.12 -15.49 -13.48
N TRP A 800 14.03 -14.83 -14.64
CA TRP A 800 13.73 -15.50 -15.90
C TRP A 800 14.93 -16.34 -16.36
N ARG A 801 14.65 -17.57 -16.79
CA ARG A 801 15.62 -18.49 -17.40
C ARG A 801 15.10 -18.90 -18.76
N VAL A 802 15.93 -18.74 -19.78
CA VAL A 802 15.60 -19.08 -21.16
C VAL A 802 16.34 -20.36 -21.55
N PHE A 803 15.62 -21.27 -22.19
CA PHE A 803 16.16 -22.50 -22.76
C PHE A 803 15.79 -22.57 -24.24
N ILE A 804 16.76 -22.92 -25.08
CA ILE A 804 16.57 -23.23 -26.51
C ILE A 804 16.97 -24.68 -26.70
N ASP A 805 16.05 -25.49 -27.22
CA ASP A 805 16.26 -26.93 -27.48
C ASP A 805 16.78 -27.71 -26.26
N GLY A 806 16.38 -27.27 -25.06
CA GLY A 806 16.77 -27.85 -23.77
C GLY A 806 18.04 -27.27 -23.17
N GLU A 807 18.81 -26.46 -23.89
CA GLU A 807 20.02 -25.81 -23.40
C GLU A 807 19.73 -24.42 -22.84
N ARG A 808 20.30 -24.12 -21.67
CA ARG A 808 20.13 -22.81 -21.04
C ARG A 808 21.00 -21.76 -21.71
N ILE A 809 20.39 -20.64 -22.10
CA ILE A 809 21.11 -19.52 -22.71
C ILE A 809 21.13 -18.28 -21.81
N PRO A 810 22.12 -17.39 -21.97
CA PRO A 810 22.14 -16.11 -21.27
C PRO A 810 21.06 -15.17 -21.81
N THR A 811 20.63 -14.26 -20.95
CA THR A 811 19.68 -13.18 -21.28
C THR A 811 20.38 -11.84 -21.16
N GLN A 812 19.90 -10.85 -21.90
CA GLN A 812 20.41 -9.48 -21.87
C GLN A 812 19.24 -8.49 -21.82
N GLU A 813 19.50 -7.29 -21.30
CA GLU A 813 18.53 -6.20 -21.33
C GLU A 813 18.42 -5.62 -22.76
N ALA A 814 17.19 -5.32 -23.16
CA ALA A 814 16.84 -4.64 -24.39
C ALA A 814 16.02 -3.39 -24.07
N PHE A 815 16.26 -2.32 -24.81
CA PHE A 815 15.51 -1.05 -24.73
C PHE A 815 15.44 -0.48 -23.31
N GLY A 816 16.48 -0.74 -22.51
CA GLY A 816 16.59 -0.27 -21.14
C GLY A 816 15.60 -0.86 -20.15
N ALA A 817 14.77 -1.85 -20.54
CA ALA A 817 13.71 -2.38 -19.69
C ALA A 817 13.24 -3.81 -20.00
N LEU A 818 13.32 -4.26 -21.25
CA LEU A 818 12.76 -5.55 -21.71
C LEU A 818 13.83 -6.65 -21.78
N LEU A 819 13.41 -7.91 -21.72
CA LEU A 819 14.31 -9.05 -21.80
C LEU A 819 14.59 -9.43 -23.26
N SER A 820 15.84 -9.76 -23.60
CA SER A 820 16.19 -10.39 -24.87
C SER A 820 17.19 -11.53 -24.72
N PHE A 821 17.28 -12.36 -25.75
CA PHE A 821 18.19 -13.50 -25.84
C PHE A 821 18.50 -13.82 -27.30
N THR A 822 19.55 -14.59 -27.56
CA THR A 822 20.03 -14.86 -28.92
C THR A 822 19.83 -16.34 -29.30
N VAL A 823 19.26 -16.58 -30.47
CA VAL A 823 19.15 -17.90 -31.10
C VAL A 823 20.34 -18.04 -32.05
N ALA A 824 21.26 -18.97 -31.75
CA ALA A 824 22.54 -19.05 -32.45
C ALA A 824 22.42 -19.59 -33.87
N THR A 825 21.54 -20.57 -34.09
CA THR A 825 21.41 -21.28 -35.37
C THR A 825 20.11 -20.93 -36.08
N PRO A 826 20.08 -20.96 -37.43
CA PRO A 826 18.84 -20.96 -38.20
C PRO A 826 18.11 -22.29 -38.06
N GLY A 827 16.78 -22.26 -38.07
CA GLY A 827 15.95 -23.46 -38.04
C GLY A 827 14.71 -23.29 -37.17
N GLU A 828 14.01 -24.40 -36.97
CA GLU A 828 12.93 -24.49 -35.99
C GLU A 828 13.53 -24.81 -34.61
N HIS A 829 13.13 -24.04 -33.62
CA HIS A 829 13.62 -24.15 -32.25
C HIS A 829 12.46 -24.25 -31.27
N ARG A 830 12.65 -25.06 -30.23
CA ARG A 830 11.78 -25.08 -29.06
C ARG A 830 12.33 -24.13 -28.01
N VAL A 831 11.51 -23.18 -27.59
CA VAL A 831 11.88 -22.19 -26.56
C VAL A 831 11.07 -22.42 -25.29
N GLU A 832 11.76 -22.38 -24.16
CA GLU A 832 11.15 -22.42 -22.84
C GLU A 832 11.65 -21.28 -21.97
N LEU A 833 10.70 -20.49 -21.45
CA LEU A 833 10.93 -19.37 -20.55
C LEU A 833 10.39 -19.77 -19.18
N ARG A 834 11.27 -19.88 -18.18
CA ARG A 834 10.93 -20.33 -16.83
C ARG A 834 11.24 -19.23 -15.81
N TYR A 835 10.23 -18.74 -15.10
CA TYR A 835 10.41 -17.84 -13.98
C TYR A 835 10.61 -18.63 -12.69
N VAL A 836 11.71 -18.39 -11.98
CA VAL A 836 12.00 -19.04 -10.69
C VAL A 836 12.43 -18.01 -9.67
N SER A 837 12.16 -18.22 -8.38
CA SER A 837 12.69 -17.37 -7.31
C SER A 837 13.77 -18.09 -6.52
N PRO A 838 15.07 -17.91 -6.84
CA PRO A 838 16.18 -18.43 -6.03
C PRO A 838 16.12 -17.91 -4.60
N GLN A 839 15.63 -16.68 -4.40
CA GLN A 839 15.57 -16.02 -3.09
C GLN A 839 14.56 -16.71 -2.19
N LEU A 840 13.42 -17.16 -2.73
CA LEU A 840 12.45 -17.97 -2.00
C LEU A 840 13.05 -19.32 -1.60
N LEU A 841 13.78 -19.98 -2.51
CA LEU A 841 14.42 -21.27 -2.22
C LEU A 841 15.46 -21.15 -1.11
N ILE A 842 16.41 -20.23 -1.25
CA ILE A 842 17.46 -19.97 -0.26
C ILE A 842 16.82 -19.56 1.07
N GLY A 843 15.83 -18.67 1.03
CA GLY A 843 15.10 -18.23 2.22
C GLY A 843 14.40 -19.39 2.91
N SER A 844 13.77 -20.30 2.16
CA SER A 844 13.10 -21.49 2.71
C SER A 844 14.07 -22.44 3.40
N VAL A 845 15.26 -22.65 2.84
CA VAL A 845 16.33 -23.44 3.47
C VAL A 845 16.77 -22.79 4.78
N ILE A 846 17.06 -21.48 4.77
CA ILE A 846 17.47 -20.73 5.97
C ILE A 846 16.37 -20.78 7.05
N SER A 847 15.11 -20.61 6.66
CA SER A 847 13.97 -20.69 7.57
C SER A 847 13.79 -22.07 8.17
N THR A 848 13.95 -23.12 7.38
CA THR A 848 13.91 -24.50 7.87
C THR A 848 15.02 -24.75 8.89
N LEU A 849 16.25 -24.31 8.62
CA LEU A 849 17.37 -24.38 9.56
C LEU A 849 17.10 -23.55 10.84
N GLY A 850 16.49 -22.37 10.71
CA GLY A 850 16.09 -21.54 11.85
C GLY A 850 15.05 -22.24 12.74
N VAL A 851 14.03 -22.86 12.15
CA VAL A 851 13.02 -23.65 12.89
C VAL A 851 13.65 -24.88 13.54
N ALA A 852 14.54 -25.59 12.84
CA ALA A 852 15.26 -26.73 13.38
C ALA A 852 16.14 -26.33 14.57
N LEU A 853 16.87 -25.22 14.46
CA LEU A 853 17.69 -24.68 15.55
C LEU A 853 16.82 -24.30 16.76
N LEU A 854 15.71 -23.59 16.55
CA LEU A 854 14.77 -23.25 17.63
C LEU A 854 14.24 -24.50 18.33
N SER A 855 13.84 -25.51 17.56
CA SER A 855 13.34 -26.79 18.05
C SER A 855 14.39 -27.55 18.86
N GLY A 856 15.63 -27.58 18.37
CA GLY A 856 16.78 -28.16 19.08
C GLY A 856 17.06 -27.47 20.41
N VAL A 857 17.05 -26.13 20.45
CA VAL A 857 17.22 -25.37 21.70
C VAL A 857 16.08 -25.66 22.69
N CYS A 858 14.82 -25.73 22.22
CA CYS A 858 13.68 -26.11 23.05
C CYS A 858 13.79 -27.53 23.60
N TYR A 859 14.27 -28.49 22.80
CA TYR A 859 14.51 -29.86 23.23
C TYR A 859 15.58 -29.92 24.33
N LEU A 860 16.70 -29.22 24.16
CA LEU A 860 17.77 -29.16 25.17
C LEU A 860 17.32 -28.49 26.47
N GLU A 861 16.49 -27.45 26.40
CA GLU A 861 15.91 -26.81 27.59
C GLU A 861 14.99 -27.76 28.36
N ARG A 862 14.13 -28.51 27.65
CA ARG A 862 13.29 -29.56 28.27
C ARG A 862 14.12 -30.67 28.91
N LYS A 863 15.17 -31.15 28.24
CA LYS A 863 16.07 -32.17 28.76
C LYS A 863 16.74 -31.70 30.06
N LYS A 864 17.27 -30.48 30.10
CA LYS A 864 17.86 -29.89 31.33
C LYS A 864 16.85 -29.80 32.48
N HIS A 865 15.58 -29.50 32.20
CA HIS A 865 14.53 -29.50 33.22
C HIS A 865 14.16 -30.91 33.69
N PHE A 866 14.10 -31.90 32.78
CA PHE A 866 13.82 -33.30 33.10
C PHE A 866 14.92 -33.94 33.96
N PHE A 867 16.19 -33.72 33.64
CA PHE A 867 17.29 -34.25 34.46
C PHE A 867 17.36 -33.58 35.84
N LYS A 868 17.05 -32.29 35.94
CA LYS A 868 16.96 -31.59 37.24
C LYS A 868 15.79 -32.06 38.11
N SER A 869 14.72 -32.61 37.55
CA SER A 869 13.58 -33.14 38.32
C SER A 869 13.77 -34.58 38.79
N HIS A 870 14.82 -35.27 38.34
CA HIS A 870 15.16 -36.65 38.72
C HIS A 870 16.49 -36.75 39.53
N THR A 871 17.08 -35.61 39.90
CA THR A 871 18.26 -35.50 40.79
C THR A 871 17.92 -34.81 42.11
N ILE A 872 16.64 -34.77 42.47
CA ILE A 872 16.11 -34.46 43.80
C ILE A 872 15.34 -35.70 44.23
#